data_AF-A0A395VYJ0-F1
#
_entry.id   AF-A0A395VYJ0-F1
#
_cell.length_a   1.000
_cell.length_b   1.000
_cell.length_c   1.000
_cell.angle_alpha   90.00
_cell.angle_beta   90.00
_cell.angle_gamma   90.00
#
_symmetry.space_group_name_H-M   'P 1'
#
loop_
_entity.id
_entity.type
_entity.pdbx_description
1 polymer ?
#
loop_
_entity_poly.entity_id
_entity_poly.type
_entity_poly.pdbx_seq_one_letter_code
_entity_poly.pdbx_strand_id
1 'polypeptide(L)'
;MNMRYKGCIWWVWLLLFLFSCTESGQTVDPLNPGEVRMSMNISTRVTSDPVVLNANETRISRLRIYVFDGTSLDKMYYWQGLSAIDGTYTTPVFTVKAATGKTLYAIVNEPVDFDTRAILESVDHPNDLVDVQYQMADYLSTRTNVVEYTKDYCLPMYGELAGVDAAEGTTQTVNMRVDRAVARVDVYMRKEAKNWEEVLMPTTLVVTGVSKTGFVSPKRTGSYASSVLNLLSRKKVSEIPEETSPEDKGVLAYSFYIPEMECKNNKLNIGFDDYDMIELGVDSDNSGKAPLEKLERNHVYQLLCRFMQKTVYLDINLTVCPWIALEPQVEEVNDIRITNCYVVSPGGRVHIPTNGVYKAWAQMDEFERTPIPDGEVTAEVLWVDGMGIVSASGVKVMNAEKRDKAYISVETENQSGNAVIAMKVNGKIYWSWHIWCTDYDPNLEGGQQEFNGYTWMDRNLGATYNNYDEKQGGIESKGFLYQWGRKDPFPPAKGWLYTEPEEELYSVTGEIKPITKISVSTSDINNIPGSVNNPMAYYTAPSQLLWFSYSTKYPYLWNTKSGKKTIFDPCPDGWRVPAGKDGISTPWEDSGLEQVFYEERYGGGFAGRSDIYYPAAGYRHGGTGELSGSLGQVVMLRAGNLGRDMKCRNMCLYWTERIHGKGESVIWDEATAGAVRCVKE
;
A
#
# COMPACT_ATOMS: atom_id res chain seq x y z
N MET A 1 42.83 -24.04 -67.39
CA MET A 1 42.69 -22.63 -67.81
C MET A 1 41.70 -21.98 -66.85
N ASN A 2 42.17 -21.34 -65.78
CA ASN A 2 42.37 -19.88 -65.69
C ASN A 2 41.13 -19.13 -66.25
N MET A 3 40.36 -18.40 -65.43
CA MET A 3 40.85 -17.24 -64.70
C MET A 3 39.86 -16.74 -63.63
N ARG A 4 40.46 -16.29 -62.51
CA ARG A 4 40.09 -15.17 -61.62
C ARG A 4 39.06 -15.39 -60.52
N TYR A 5 39.61 -15.82 -59.38
CA TYR A 5 39.23 -15.45 -58.02
C TYR A 5 38.68 -14.03 -57.87
N LYS A 6 37.52 -13.90 -57.21
CA LYS A 6 37.18 -12.78 -56.34
C LYS A 6 36.59 -13.33 -55.05
N GLY A 7 37.47 -13.65 -54.11
CA GLY A 7 37.15 -13.63 -52.70
C GLY A 7 37.46 -12.24 -52.17
N CYS A 8 36.53 -11.66 -51.41
CA CYS A 8 36.81 -11.06 -50.12
C CYS A 8 35.48 -10.70 -49.46
N ILE A 9 35.08 -11.60 -48.57
CA ILE A 9 34.45 -11.30 -47.28
C ILE A 9 35.16 -10.08 -46.66
N TRP A 10 34.40 -9.20 -46.01
CA TRP A 10 34.72 -7.86 -45.49
C TRP A 10 34.29 -6.73 -46.44
N TRP A 11 33.61 -5.71 -45.91
CA TRP A 11 32.92 -4.57 -46.58
C TRP A 11 31.38 -4.64 -46.74
N VAL A 12 30.68 -5.33 -45.84
CA VAL A 12 29.26 -5.00 -45.50
C VAL A 12 29.12 -4.52 -44.04
N TRP A 13 30.23 -4.40 -43.31
CA TRP A 13 30.33 -3.77 -41.99
C TRP A 13 30.85 -2.33 -42.07
N LEU A 14 30.28 -1.54 -42.99
CA LEU A 14 30.50 -0.08 -43.05
C LEU A 14 29.29 0.66 -43.64
N LEU A 15 28.09 0.27 -43.19
CA LEU A 15 26.83 1.05 -43.30
C LEU A 15 26.01 0.91 -42.00
N LEU A 16 26.71 0.65 -40.90
CA LEU A 16 26.28 0.78 -39.51
C LEU A 16 27.35 1.67 -38.85
N PHE A 17 26.91 2.71 -38.15
CA PHE A 17 27.64 3.89 -37.65
C PHE A 17 27.78 5.05 -38.64
N LEU A 18 26.74 5.90 -38.67
CA LEU A 18 26.83 7.30 -38.22
C LEU A 18 25.48 8.01 -38.51
N PHE A 19 24.48 7.76 -37.67
CA PHE A 19 23.64 8.81 -37.09
C PHE A 19 23.22 8.35 -35.71
N SER A 20 23.91 8.90 -34.72
CA SER A 20 23.58 8.93 -33.31
C SER A 20 22.21 9.57 -33.09
N CYS A 21 21.53 9.10 -32.04
CA CYS A 21 20.51 9.81 -31.25
C CYS A 21 19.82 10.99 -31.92
N THR A 22 18.60 10.76 -32.39
CA THR A 22 17.53 11.72 -32.11
C THR A 22 16.36 10.91 -31.61
N GLU A 23 15.97 11.16 -30.36
CA GLU A 23 14.58 11.00 -29.95
C GLU A 23 13.73 11.56 -31.09
N SER A 24 12.73 10.82 -31.54
CA SER A 24 11.67 11.42 -32.34
C SER A 24 10.95 12.41 -31.42
N GLY A 25 11.51 13.60 -31.28
CA GLY A 25 10.77 14.76 -30.83
C GLY A 25 9.56 14.83 -31.75
N GLN A 26 8.37 14.66 -31.17
CA GLN A 26 7.15 15.03 -31.84
C GLN A 26 7.40 16.43 -32.42
N THR A 27 7.38 16.56 -33.74
CA THR A 27 7.37 17.86 -34.39
C THR A 27 6.13 18.56 -33.86
N VAL A 28 6.32 19.46 -32.91
CA VAL A 28 5.20 20.12 -32.29
C VAL A 28 4.72 21.18 -33.25
N ASP A 29 3.52 20.97 -33.79
CA ASP A 29 2.88 21.96 -34.64
C ASP A 29 2.92 23.35 -33.95
N PRO A 30 3.15 24.43 -34.72
CA PRO A 30 3.12 25.76 -34.18
C PRO A 30 1.77 26.01 -33.50
N LEU A 31 1.81 26.42 -32.24
CA LEU A 31 0.64 26.67 -31.43
C LEU A 31 -0.14 27.85 -32.02
N ASN A 32 -1.44 27.68 -32.31
CA ASN A 32 -2.27 28.81 -32.72
C ASN A 32 -2.37 29.82 -31.58
N PRO A 33 -2.49 31.13 -31.87
CA PRO A 33 -2.71 32.14 -30.85
C PRO A 33 -3.95 31.80 -29.99
N GLY A 34 -3.80 31.80 -28.66
CA GLY A 34 -4.86 31.46 -27.72
C GLY A 34 -5.10 29.96 -27.50
N GLU A 35 -4.24 29.07 -27.99
CA GLU A 35 -4.24 27.64 -27.65
C GLU A 35 -3.20 27.30 -26.56
N VAL A 36 -3.45 26.25 -25.79
CA VAL A 36 -2.63 25.73 -24.70
C VAL A 36 -2.38 24.24 -24.92
N ARG A 37 -1.15 23.78 -24.64
CA ARG A 37 -0.80 22.35 -24.70
C ARG A 37 -1.22 21.64 -23.41
N MET A 38 -1.87 20.49 -23.56
CA MET A 38 -2.37 19.68 -22.45
C MET A 38 -2.09 18.20 -22.70
N SER A 39 -1.81 17.44 -21.66
CA SER A 39 -1.85 15.98 -21.64
C SER A 39 -2.70 15.52 -20.45
N MET A 40 -3.25 14.32 -20.54
CA MET A 40 -4.06 13.74 -19.46
C MET A 40 -3.51 12.40 -19.02
N ASN A 41 -3.39 12.23 -17.70
CA ASN A 41 -3.16 10.93 -17.08
C ASN A 41 -4.52 10.38 -16.62
N ILE A 42 -4.99 9.33 -17.28
CA ILE A 42 -6.19 8.60 -16.94
C ILE A 42 -5.80 7.40 -16.08
N SER A 43 -6.49 7.23 -14.94
CA SER A 43 -6.31 6.07 -14.08
C SER A 43 -7.64 5.47 -13.68
N THR A 44 -7.75 4.15 -13.82
CA THR A 44 -8.82 3.37 -13.17
C THR A 44 -8.45 3.19 -11.68
N ARG A 45 -9.45 2.90 -10.83
CA ARG A 45 -9.16 2.58 -9.43
C ARG A 45 -8.40 1.26 -9.35
N VAL A 46 -7.27 1.25 -8.64
CA VAL A 46 -6.50 0.01 -8.36
C VAL A 46 -7.42 -1.00 -7.68
N THR A 47 -7.58 -2.17 -8.27
CA THR A 47 -8.46 -3.23 -7.77
C THR A 47 -7.64 -4.32 -7.08
N SER A 48 -7.75 -4.46 -5.76
CA SER A 48 -7.34 -5.66 -5.02
C SER A 48 -8.48 -6.70 -5.01
N ASP A 49 -9.00 -7.01 -6.20
CA ASP A 49 -10.16 -7.87 -6.34
C ASP A 49 -9.71 -9.34 -6.52
N PRO A 50 -9.92 -10.22 -5.53
CA PRO A 50 -9.55 -11.63 -5.61
C PRO A 50 -10.39 -12.38 -6.66
N VAL A 51 -11.56 -11.85 -7.00
CA VAL A 51 -12.47 -12.41 -7.97
C VAL A 51 -12.29 -11.62 -9.26
N VAL A 52 -11.48 -12.13 -10.18
CA VAL A 52 -11.35 -11.56 -11.52
C VAL A 52 -12.21 -12.38 -12.47
N LEU A 53 -13.28 -11.79 -13.01
CA LEU A 53 -14.08 -12.40 -14.06
C LEU A 53 -13.37 -12.27 -15.41
N ASN A 54 -12.69 -11.14 -15.62
CA ASN A 54 -12.00 -10.81 -16.85
C ASN A 54 -10.72 -10.02 -16.56
N ALA A 55 -9.59 -10.46 -17.14
CA ALA A 55 -8.30 -9.79 -17.00
C ALA A 55 -8.29 -8.34 -17.52
N ASN A 56 -9.26 -7.98 -18.36
CA ASN A 56 -9.39 -6.64 -18.95
C ASN A 56 -10.37 -5.73 -18.18
N GLU A 57 -10.76 -6.06 -16.94
CA GLU A 57 -11.68 -5.26 -16.12
C GLU A 57 -11.17 -3.83 -15.83
N THR A 58 -9.86 -3.62 -15.81
CA THR A 58 -9.21 -2.29 -15.64
C THR A 58 -8.69 -1.72 -16.96
N ARG A 59 -8.62 -2.53 -18.03
CA ARG A 59 -7.93 -2.16 -19.27
C ARG A 59 -8.58 -0.95 -19.94
N ILE A 60 -7.74 -0.03 -20.40
CA ILE A 60 -8.13 1.13 -21.21
C ILE A 60 -7.77 0.82 -22.67
N SER A 61 -8.75 0.45 -23.48
CA SER A 61 -8.57 0.11 -24.89
C SER A 61 -8.93 1.24 -25.84
N ARG A 62 -9.83 2.13 -25.40
CA ARG A 62 -10.33 3.30 -26.12
C ARG A 62 -10.58 4.43 -25.13
N LEU A 63 -10.33 5.66 -25.55
CA LEU A 63 -10.52 6.86 -24.74
C LEU A 63 -11.06 7.98 -25.62
N ARG A 64 -12.17 8.58 -25.19
CA ARG A 64 -12.69 9.84 -25.72
C ARG A 64 -12.65 10.90 -24.64
N ILE A 65 -12.09 12.06 -24.95
CA ILE A 65 -12.05 13.22 -24.07
C ILE A 65 -12.86 14.36 -24.69
N TYR A 66 -13.75 14.95 -23.90
CA TYR A 66 -14.39 16.23 -24.23
C TYR A 66 -13.87 17.31 -23.30
N VAL A 67 -13.55 18.47 -23.86
CA VAL A 67 -13.15 19.66 -23.12
C VAL A 67 -14.19 20.73 -23.35
N PHE A 68 -14.88 21.15 -22.29
CA PHE A 68 -15.89 22.21 -22.34
C PHE A 68 -15.42 23.46 -21.63
N ASP A 69 -15.77 24.60 -22.21
CA ASP A 69 -15.68 25.93 -21.60
C ASP A 69 -17.11 26.40 -21.30
N GLY A 70 -17.50 26.31 -20.03
CA GLY A 70 -18.91 26.37 -19.64
C GLY A 70 -19.70 25.25 -20.33
N THR A 71 -20.62 25.64 -21.22
CA THR A 71 -21.46 24.72 -22.00
C THR A 71 -21.00 24.52 -23.44
N SER A 72 -19.99 25.28 -23.88
CA SER A 72 -19.50 25.22 -25.26
C SER A 72 -18.39 24.20 -25.39
N LEU A 73 -18.53 23.26 -26.34
CA LEU A 73 -17.45 22.34 -26.64
C LEU A 73 -16.25 23.11 -27.21
N ASP A 74 -15.11 23.02 -26.52
CA ASP A 74 -13.84 23.52 -27.02
C ASP A 74 -13.27 22.52 -28.03
N LYS A 75 -13.11 21.27 -27.59
CA LYS A 75 -12.57 20.19 -28.44
C LYS A 75 -12.93 18.81 -27.92
N MET A 76 -12.98 17.87 -28.86
CA MET A 76 -13.11 16.44 -28.59
C MET A 76 -11.92 15.69 -29.17
N TYR A 77 -11.39 14.75 -28.41
CA TYR A 77 -10.30 13.87 -28.78
C TYR A 77 -10.70 12.42 -28.65
N TYR A 78 -10.24 11.59 -29.58
CA TYR A 78 -10.53 10.17 -29.59
C TYR A 78 -9.28 9.35 -29.90
N TRP A 79 -9.00 8.37 -29.05
CA TRP A 79 -7.94 7.38 -29.23
C TRP A 79 -8.51 5.97 -29.11
N GLN A 80 -8.05 5.10 -30.00
CA GLN A 80 -8.47 3.70 -30.06
C GLN A 80 -7.27 2.77 -30.28
N GLY A 81 -7.43 1.49 -29.95
CA GLY A 81 -6.36 0.49 -30.09
C GLY A 81 -5.25 0.67 -29.06
N LEU A 82 -5.60 1.20 -27.87
CA LEU A 82 -4.65 1.47 -26.80
C LEU A 82 -4.16 0.17 -26.16
N SER A 83 -2.86 0.15 -25.81
CA SER A 83 -2.20 -0.97 -25.14
C SER A 83 -2.11 -0.83 -23.62
N ALA A 84 -2.97 0.01 -23.02
CA ALA A 84 -3.00 0.29 -21.58
C ALA A 84 -3.70 -0.84 -20.81
N ILE A 85 -2.93 -1.88 -20.50
CA ILE A 85 -3.41 -3.12 -19.85
C ILE A 85 -3.51 -3.04 -18.33
N ASP A 86 -2.79 -2.11 -17.69
CA ASP A 86 -2.72 -1.94 -16.24
C ASP A 86 -3.79 -0.97 -15.69
N GLY A 87 -4.63 -0.43 -16.57
CA GLY A 87 -5.66 0.54 -16.21
C GLY A 87 -5.14 1.94 -15.96
N THR A 88 -3.96 2.27 -16.48
CA THR A 88 -3.46 3.65 -16.57
C THR A 88 -3.12 4.01 -18.02
N TYR A 89 -3.38 5.25 -18.42
CA TYR A 89 -3.04 5.72 -19.75
C TYR A 89 -2.75 7.22 -19.75
N THR A 90 -1.59 7.61 -20.29
CA THR A 90 -1.26 9.01 -20.55
C THR A 90 -1.52 9.33 -22.02
N THR A 91 -2.34 10.35 -22.27
CA THR A 91 -2.61 10.78 -23.65
C THR A 91 -1.36 11.42 -24.27
N PRO A 92 -1.20 11.37 -25.59
CA PRO A 92 -0.34 12.31 -26.29
C PRO A 92 -0.71 13.75 -25.94
N VAL A 93 0.25 14.67 -26.10
CA VAL A 93 -0.03 16.11 -25.93
C VAL A 93 -1.01 16.57 -27.00
N PHE A 94 -2.06 17.28 -26.59
CA PHE A 94 -3.09 17.87 -27.42
C PHE A 94 -3.29 19.37 -27.09
N THR A 95 -4.14 20.09 -27.83
CA THR A 95 -4.30 21.54 -27.68
C THR A 95 -5.73 21.99 -27.39
N VAL A 96 -5.93 22.85 -26.41
CA VAL A 96 -7.24 23.43 -26.04
C VAL A 96 -7.17 24.95 -26.07
N LYS A 97 -8.30 25.66 -26.17
CA LYS A 97 -8.28 27.13 -26.07
C LYS A 97 -7.91 27.57 -24.66
N ALA A 98 -7.20 28.68 -24.50
CA ALA A 98 -6.89 29.22 -23.19
C ALA A 98 -8.18 29.72 -22.49
N ALA A 99 -8.50 29.16 -21.33
CA ALA A 99 -9.58 29.63 -20.45
C ALA A 99 -9.44 29.01 -19.05
N THR A 100 -10.00 29.67 -18.04
CA THR A 100 -10.08 29.14 -16.68
C THR A 100 -11.38 28.38 -16.45
N GLY A 101 -11.37 27.42 -15.52
CA GLY A 101 -12.58 26.72 -15.09
C GLY A 101 -13.19 25.75 -16.10
N LYS A 102 -12.40 25.22 -17.05
CA LYS A 102 -12.89 24.22 -18.01
C LYS A 102 -13.32 22.93 -17.32
N THR A 103 -14.22 22.20 -17.95
CA THR A 103 -14.66 20.87 -17.49
C THR A 103 -14.30 19.82 -18.52
N LEU A 104 -13.63 18.76 -18.07
CA LEU A 104 -13.17 17.66 -18.91
C LEU A 104 -13.99 16.41 -18.59
N TYR A 105 -14.36 15.68 -19.64
CA TYR A 105 -15.10 14.42 -19.55
C TYR A 105 -14.32 13.32 -20.26
N ALA A 106 -14.18 12.17 -19.62
CA ALA A 106 -13.60 10.98 -20.21
C ALA A 106 -14.66 9.89 -20.38
N ILE A 107 -14.79 9.38 -21.60
CA ILE A 107 -15.49 8.13 -21.90
C ILE A 107 -14.46 7.09 -22.28
N VAL A 108 -14.41 6.01 -21.51
CA VAL A 108 -13.43 4.94 -21.67
C VAL A 108 -14.14 3.68 -22.11
N ASN A 109 -13.55 3.00 -23.09
CA ASN A 109 -14.09 1.77 -23.68
C ASN A 109 -15.56 1.92 -24.13
N GLU A 110 -15.86 3.01 -24.85
CA GLU A 110 -17.18 3.22 -25.45
C GLU A 110 -17.67 2.04 -26.30
N PRO A 111 -19.00 1.84 -26.44
CA PRO A 111 -19.55 0.85 -27.36
C PRO A 111 -19.09 1.12 -28.79
N VAL A 112 -18.91 0.04 -29.57
CA VAL A 112 -18.47 0.14 -30.97
C VAL A 112 -19.64 0.12 -31.96
N ASP A 113 -20.88 0.16 -31.48
CA ASP A 113 -22.06 0.22 -32.34
C ASP A 113 -22.16 1.60 -33.02
N PHE A 114 -22.76 1.59 -34.21
CA PHE A 114 -22.79 2.75 -35.08
C PHE A 114 -23.60 3.92 -34.49
N ASP A 115 -24.72 3.62 -33.82
CA ASP A 115 -25.66 4.62 -33.33
C ASP A 115 -25.08 5.37 -32.12
N THR A 116 -24.52 4.63 -31.15
CA THR A 116 -23.84 5.24 -29.99
C THR A 116 -22.63 6.07 -30.42
N ARG A 117 -21.87 5.58 -31.39
CA ARG A 117 -20.74 6.33 -31.93
C ARG A 117 -21.18 7.63 -32.60
N ALA A 118 -22.26 7.59 -33.39
CA ALA A 118 -22.81 8.79 -34.03
C ALA A 118 -23.27 9.82 -32.98
N ILE A 119 -23.92 9.37 -31.90
CA ILE A 119 -24.28 10.24 -30.77
C ILE A 119 -23.04 10.90 -30.17
N LEU A 120 -22.01 10.10 -29.84
CA LEU A 120 -20.76 10.59 -29.24
C LEU A 120 -20.00 11.55 -30.16
N GLU A 121 -20.00 11.33 -31.47
CA GLU A 121 -19.39 12.24 -32.44
C GLU A 121 -20.19 13.55 -32.61
N SER A 122 -21.48 13.56 -32.25
CA SER A 122 -22.36 14.72 -32.36
C SER A 122 -22.49 15.58 -31.11
N VAL A 123 -21.93 15.15 -29.97
CA VAL A 123 -21.96 15.89 -28.70
C VAL A 123 -21.37 17.29 -28.89
N ASP A 124 -22.14 18.32 -28.56
CA ASP A 124 -21.71 19.71 -28.55
C ASP A 124 -22.03 20.44 -27.23
N HIS A 125 -22.78 19.78 -26.34
CA HIS A 125 -23.15 20.26 -25.02
C HIS A 125 -22.91 19.17 -23.94
N PRO A 126 -22.52 19.53 -22.68
CA PRO A 126 -22.28 18.53 -21.62
C PRO A 126 -23.48 17.63 -21.30
N ASN A 127 -24.70 18.13 -21.53
CA ASN A 127 -25.93 17.36 -21.33
C ASN A 127 -26.12 16.23 -22.34
N ASP A 128 -25.50 16.30 -23.52
CA ASP A 128 -25.63 15.24 -24.53
C ASP A 128 -24.96 13.93 -24.04
N LEU A 129 -23.96 14.06 -23.15
CA LEU A 129 -23.27 12.93 -22.52
C LEU A 129 -24.12 12.19 -21.49
N VAL A 130 -25.17 12.84 -20.96
CA VAL A 130 -26.02 12.28 -19.89
C VAL A 130 -26.85 11.11 -20.42
N ASP A 131 -27.23 11.17 -21.69
CA ASP A 131 -28.16 10.22 -22.31
C ASP A 131 -27.45 9.12 -23.12
N VAL A 132 -26.13 9.11 -23.13
CA VAL A 132 -25.34 8.07 -23.81
C VAL A 132 -25.53 6.73 -23.11
N GLN A 133 -26.15 5.81 -23.83
CA GLN A 133 -26.45 4.46 -23.37
C GLN A 133 -25.40 3.45 -23.86
N TYR A 134 -25.33 2.33 -23.16
CA TYR A 134 -24.62 1.15 -23.60
C TYR A 134 -25.46 -0.10 -23.34
N GLN A 135 -25.33 -1.14 -24.17
CA GLN A 135 -25.95 -2.44 -23.90
C GLN A 135 -24.92 -3.38 -23.28
N MET A 136 -25.33 -4.22 -22.33
CA MET A 136 -24.44 -5.26 -21.81
C MET A 136 -24.04 -6.28 -22.86
N ALA A 137 -24.86 -6.47 -23.89
CA ALA A 137 -24.53 -7.32 -25.04
C ALA A 137 -23.37 -6.77 -25.90
N ASP A 138 -23.05 -5.47 -25.81
CA ASP A 138 -21.93 -4.87 -26.55
C ASP A 138 -20.58 -5.27 -25.93
N TYR A 139 -20.59 -5.62 -24.64
CA TYR A 139 -19.42 -6.00 -23.87
C TYR A 139 -19.38 -7.50 -23.53
N LEU A 140 -20.53 -8.17 -23.48
CA LEU A 140 -20.68 -9.54 -22.99
C LEU A 140 -21.41 -10.41 -24.02
N SER A 141 -21.05 -11.69 -24.12
CA SER A 141 -21.75 -12.63 -25.02
C SER A 141 -23.13 -13.03 -24.48
N THR A 142 -24.15 -13.00 -25.33
CA THR A 142 -25.58 -13.17 -24.99
C THR A 142 -26.01 -14.54 -24.47
N ARG A 143 -25.15 -15.56 -24.47
CA ARG A 143 -25.55 -16.94 -24.09
C ARG A 143 -25.54 -17.16 -22.58
N THR A 144 -24.71 -16.44 -21.85
CA THR A 144 -24.61 -16.47 -20.40
C THR A 144 -23.93 -15.18 -20.00
N ASN A 145 -24.49 -14.37 -19.11
CA ASN A 145 -23.73 -13.29 -18.44
C ASN A 145 -22.64 -13.85 -17.49
N VAL A 146 -22.17 -15.07 -17.78
CA VAL A 146 -21.13 -15.88 -17.16
C VAL A 146 -20.08 -16.09 -18.25
N VAL A 147 -18.84 -15.78 -17.91
CA VAL A 147 -17.71 -15.74 -18.84
C VAL A 147 -17.49 -17.08 -19.53
N GLU A 148 -17.51 -17.09 -20.88
CA GLU A 148 -16.73 -18.05 -21.67
C GLU A 148 -15.30 -17.50 -21.73
N TYR A 149 -14.33 -18.26 -21.21
CA TYR A 149 -12.92 -17.86 -20.97
C TYR A 149 -12.10 -17.47 -22.22
N THR A 150 -12.73 -17.18 -23.35
CA THR A 150 -12.09 -17.10 -24.69
C THR A 150 -12.34 -15.78 -25.44
N LYS A 151 -12.98 -14.76 -24.86
CA LYS A 151 -13.15 -13.43 -25.51
C LYS A 151 -12.61 -12.26 -24.68
N ASP A 152 -11.82 -11.39 -25.32
CA ASP A 152 -11.34 -10.11 -24.80
C ASP A 152 -12.44 -9.03 -24.88
N TYR A 153 -12.97 -8.56 -23.75
CA TYR A 153 -13.85 -7.38 -23.68
C TYR A 153 -13.34 -6.39 -22.63
N CYS A 154 -13.61 -5.09 -22.79
CA CYS A 154 -13.17 -4.05 -21.85
C CYS A 154 -14.40 -3.26 -21.37
N LEU A 155 -14.55 -3.08 -20.06
CA LEU A 155 -15.77 -2.49 -19.48
C LEU A 155 -15.88 -0.97 -19.74
N PRO A 156 -17.09 -0.43 -19.94
CA PRO A 156 -17.31 1.01 -20.08
C PRO A 156 -16.95 1.73 -18.78
N MET A 157 -16.28 2.88 -18.88
CA MET A 157 -15.96 3.73 -17.72
C MET A 157 -16.14 5.21 -18.05
N TYR A 158 -16.31 6.02 -17.01
CA TYR A 158 -16.55 7.45 -17.12
C TYR A 158 -15.75 8.23 -16.07
N GLY A 159 -15.26 9.40 -16.44
CA GLY A 159 -14.65 10.37 -15.52
C GLY A 159 -15.07 11.80 -15.86
N GLU A 160 -15.15 12.65 -14.85
CA GLU A 160 -15.48 14.07 -14.98
C GLU A 160 -14.56 14.86 -14.05
N LEU A 161 -13.98 15.95 -14.56
CA LEU A 161 -13.09 16.84 -13.81
C LEU A 161 -13.42 18.29 -14.17
N ALA A 162 -13.96 19.03 -13.21
CA ALA A 162 -14.27 20.45 -13.35
C ALA A 162 -13.13 21.33 -12.80
N GLY A 163 -13.11 22.60 -13.21
CA GLY A 163 -12.18 23.59 -12.66
C GLY A 163 -10.76 23.53 -13.22
N VAL A 164 -10.59 23.06 -14.46
CA VAL A 164 -9.27 22.95 -15.11
C VAL A 164 -8.90 24.27 -15.78
N ASP A 165 -7.78 24.86 -15.38
CA ASP A 165 -7.30 26.14 -15.89
C ASP A 165 -6.30 25.95 -17.04
N ALA A 166 -6.75 26.15 -18.28
CA ALA A 166 -5.89 26.18 -19.46
C ALA A 166 -5.22 27.55 -19.61
N ALA A 167 -4.17 27.80 -18.82
CA ALA A 167 -3.26 28.93 -18.94
C ALA A 167 -2.20 28.74 -20.04
N GLU A 168 -1.91 29.82 -20.77
CA GLU A 168 -0.82 29.89 -21.76
C GLU A 168 0.55 29.69 -21.10
N GLY A 169 1.45 28.98 -21.77
CA GLY A 169 2.78 28.66 -21.24
C GLY A 169 3.25 27.25 -21.58
N THR A 170 3.79 26.54 -20.58
CA THR A 170 4.26 25.15 -20.72
C THR A 170 3.10 24.16 -20.82
N THR A 171 3.36 22.97 -21.37
CA THR A 171 2.37 21.88 -21.43
C THR A 171 1.85 21.54 -20.03
N GLN A 172 0.53 21.49 -19.89
CA GLN A 172 -0.13 21.13 -18.63
C GLN A 172 -0.49 19.64 -18.60
N THR A 173 -0.20 18.96 -17.49
CA THR A 173 -0.62 17.56 -17.29
C THR A 173 -1.76 17.51 -16.30
N VAL A 174 -2.90 16.95 -16.70
CA VAL A 174 -4.12 16.85 -15.89
C VAL A 174 -4.36 15.39 -15.49
N ASN A 175 -4.56 15.13 -14.20
CA ASN A 175 -4.85 13.78 -13.70
C ASN A 175 -6.37 13.59 -13.56
N MET A 176 -6.91 12.50 -14.11
CA MET A 176 -8.33 12.15 -14.00
C MET A 176 -8.49 10.68 -13.61
N ARG A 177 -9.40 10.44 -12.66
CA ARG A 177 -9.85 9.09 -12.32
C ARG A 177 -11.13 8.76 -13.06
N VAL A 178 -11.26 7.49 -13.47
CA VAL A 178 -12.45 6.98 -14.14
C VAL A 178 -13.02 5.78 -13.38
N ASP A 179 -14.35 5.71 -13.35
CA ASP A 179 -15.10 4.67 -12.65
C ASP A 179 -15.87 3.82 -13.64
N ARG A 180 -15.91 2.50 -13.42
CA ARG A 180 -16.70 1.58 -14.24
C ARG A 180 -18.16 2.02 -14.22
N ALA A 181 -18.82 1.99 -15.37
CA ALA A 181 -20.23 2.34 -15.50
C ALA A 181 -21.18 1.17 -15.15
N VAL A 182 -20.62 0.03 -14.74
CA VAL A 182 -21.32 -1.20 -14.32
C VAL A 182 -21.05 -1.50 -12.84
N ALA A 183 -21.85 -2.37 -12.24
CA ALA A 183 -21.59 -3.06 -10.98
C ALA A 183 -21.34 -4.56 -11.23
N ARG A 184 -20.79 -5.28 -10.24
CA ARG A 184 -20.70 -6.74 -10.22
C ARG A 184 -21.54 -7.32 -9.09
N VAL A 185 -22.14 -8.48 -9.31
CA VAL A 185 -22.82 -9.27 -8.28
C VAL A 185 -22.08 -10.60 -8.12
N ASP A 186 -21.70 -10.93 -6.89
CA ASP A 186 -21.05 -12.19 -6.51
C ASP A 186 -22.01 -12.98 -5.61
N VAL A 187 -22.33 -14.23 -5.97
CA VAL A 187 -23.22 -15.09 -5.18
C VAL A 187 -22.41 -16.22 -4.56
N TYR A 188 -22.30 -16.19 -3.23
CA TYR A 188 -21.64 -17.20 -2.45
C TYR A 188 -22.65 -18.14 -1.78
N MET A 189 -22.29 -19.41 -1.63
CA MET A 189 -23.16 -20.44 -1.09
C MET A 189 -22.44 -21.28 -0.03
N ARG A 190 -23.11 -21.54 1.09
CA ARG A 190 -22.67 -22.47 2.15
C ARG A 190 -23.86 -23.16 2.82
N LYS A 191 -23.65 -24.31 3.46
CA LYS A 191 -24.68 -24.92 4.32
C LYS A 191 -24.33 -24.77 5.80
N GLU A 192 -25.37 -24.75 6.64
CA GLU A 192 -25.26 -24.63 8.10
C GLU A 192 -24.34 -25.71 8.69
N ALA A 193 -23.56 -25.32 9.71
CA ALA A 193 -22.69 -26.24 10.43
C ALA A 193 -23.49 -27.45 10.97
N LYS A 194 -22.97 -28.65 10.73
CA LYS A 194 -23.54 -29.97 11.05
C LYS A 194 -24.79 -30.33 10.25
N ASN A 195 -25.02 -29.66 9.12
CA ASN A 195 -26.02 -30.08 8.15
C ASN A 195 -25.56 -31.36 7.41
N TRP A 196 -26.13 -32.50 7.82
CA TRP A 196 -25.84 -33.82 7.27
C TRP A 196 -26.54 -34.10 5.93
N GLU A 197 -27.42 -33.21 5.45
CA GLU A 197 -28.05 -33.35 4.14
C GLU A 197 -27.11 -32.91 3.01
N GLU A 198 -27.17 -33.64 1.89
CA GLU A 198 -26.47 -33.28 0.67
C GLU A 198 -27.24 -32.15 -0.02
N VAL A 199 -26.62 -30.97 -0.12
CA VAL A 199 -27.18 -29.82 -0.84
C VAL A 199 -26.31 -29.58 -2.07
N LEU A 200 -26.89 -29.79 -3.25
CA LEU A 200 -26.17 -29.62 -4.52
C LEU A 200 -26.26 -28.17 -4.98
N MET A 201 -25.18 -27.69 -5.62
CA MET A 201 -25.21 -26.39 -6.28
C MET A 201 -26.32 -26.34 -7.34
N PRO A 202 -27.20 -25.32 -7.30
CA PRO A 202 -28.19 -25.11 -8.35
C PRO A 202 -27.51 -24.98 -9.71
N THR A 203 -28.18 -25.46 -10.76
CA THR A 203 -27.66 -25.41 -12.13
C THR A 203 -27.80 -24.04 -12.77
N THR A 204 -28.95 -23.40 -12.52
CA THR A 204 -29.29 -22.10 -13.09
C THR A 204 -29.61 -21.10 -11.98
N LEU A 205 -29.15 -19.88 -12.20
CA LEU A 205 -29.56 -18.70 -11.48
C LEU A 205 -30.37 -17.80 -12.42
N VAL A 206 -31.59 -17.46 -12.00
CA VAL A 206 -32.52 -16.61 -12.73
C VAL A 206 -32.54 -15.23 -12.07
N VAL A 207 -32.17 -14.20 -12.81
CA VAL A 207 -32.23 -12.80 -12.36
C VAL A 207 -33.29 -12.07 -13.15
N THR A 208 -34.27 -11.49 -12.47
CA THR A 208 -35.38 -10.74 -13.10
C THR A 208 -35.42 -9.32 -12.59
N GLY A 209 -35.90 -8.39 -13.41
CA GLY A 209 -36.03 -6.99 -13.00
C GLY A 209 -34.78 -6.14 -13.22
N VAL A 210 -33.83 -6.64 -14.01
CA VAL A 210 -32.55 -5.98 -14.32
C VAL A 210 -32.62 -5.27 -15.67
N SER A 211 -32.00 -4.10 -15.79
CA SER A 211 -31.84 -3.44 -17.09
C SER A 211 -30.75 -4.11 -17.92
N LYS A 212 -30.99 -4.31 -19.23
CA LYS A 212 -29.95 -4.72 -20.19
C LYS A 212 -29.09 -3.55 -20.67
N THR A 213 -29.54 -2.34 -20.37
CA THR A 213 -28.97 -1.07 -20.83
C THR A 213 -28.50 -0.25 -19.64
N GLY A 214 -27.32 0.36 -19.73
CA GLY A 214 -26.82 1.32 -18.76
C GLY A 214 -26.53 2.68 -19.39
N PHE A 215 -26.20 3.65 -18.55
CA PHE A 215 -25.77 4.99 -18.97
C PHE A 215 -24.29 5.19 -18.64
N VAL A 216 -23.54 5.73 -19.59
CA VAL A 216 -22.10 5.98 -19.39
C VAL A 216 -21.89 7.06 -18.33
N SER A 217 -22.67 8.15 -18.35
CA SER A 217 -22.62 9.21 -17.33
C SER A 217 -23.39 8.81 -16.05
N PRO A 218 -22.89 9.16 -14.84
CA PRO A 218 -23.59 8.94 -13.57
C PRO A 218 -24.76 9.91 -13.34
N LYS A 219 -24.91 10.94 -14.17
CA LYS A 219 -25.99 11.94 -14.06
C LYS A 219 -27.37 11.36 -14.42
N ARG A 220 -27.41 10.18 -15.05
CA ARG A 220 -28.62 9.44 -15.35
C ARG A 220 -28.46 7.98 -14.91
N THR A 221 -29.52 7.44 -14.32
CA THR A 221 -29.55 6.07 -13.82
C THR A 221 -30.62 5.26 -14.56
N GLY A 222 -30.35 3.98 -14.83
CA GLY A 222 -31.30 3.06 -15.45
C GLY A 222 -32.55 2.87 -14.59
N SER A 223 -33.67 2.62 -15.26
CA SER A 223 -34.90 2.17 -14.60
C SER A 223 -35.04 0.66 -14.69
N TYR A 224 -35.90 0.10 -13.84
CA TYR A 224 -36.30 -1.30 -13.93
C TYR A 224 -36.72 -1.71 -15.34
N ALA A 225 -36.31 -2.92 -15.72
CA ALA A 225 -36.78 -3.57 -16.94
C ALA A 225 -37.27 -4.98 -16.60
N SER A 226 -38.35 -5.43 -17.24
CA SER A 226 -38.89 -6.79 -17.11
C SER A 226 -38.02 -7.87 -17.77
N SER A 227 -36.72 -7.60 -17.94
CA SER A 227 -35.78 -8.53 -18.54
C SER A 227 -35.41 -9.63 -17.56
N VAL A 228 -35.14 -10.81 -18.11
CA VAL A 228 -34.66 -11.99 -17.39
C VAL A 228 -33.25 -12.33 -17.88
N LEU A 229 -32.34 -12.60 -16.95
CA LEU A 229 -31.03 -13.17 -17.19
C LEU A 229 -31.00 -14.58 -16.61
N ASN A 230 -30.61 -15.55 -17.43
CA ASN A 230 -30.36 -16.91 -16.98
C ASN A 230 -28.84 -17.14 -16.97
N LEU A 231 -28.32 -17.54 -15.83
CA LEU A 231 -26.90 -17.70 -15.56
C LEU A 231 -26.63 -19.17 -15.20
N LEU A 232 -25.55 -19.73 -15.74
CA LEU A 232 -25.11 -21.09 -15.39
C LEU A 232 -24.06 -21.03 -14.28
N SER A 233 -24.04 -22.05 -13.41
CA SER A 233 -23.04 -22.13 -12.33
C SER A 233 -21.59 -22.10 -12.85
N ARG A 234 -20.69 -21.44 -12.09
CA ARG A 234 -19.25 -21.36 -12.41
C ARG A 234 -18.51 -22.69 -12.20
N LYS A 235 -19.05 -23.60 -11.40
CA LYS A 235 -18.43 -24.91 -11.09
C LYS A 235 -19.28 -26.03 -11.66
N LYS A 236 -18.65 -27.17 -11.97
CA LYS A 236 -19.39 -28.42 -12.23
C LYS A 236 -20.26 -28.72 -11.00
N VAL A 237 -21.47 -29.26 -11.23
CA VAL A 237 -22.40 -29.67 -10.15
C VAL A 237 -21.62 -30.42 -9.07
N SER A 238 -21.55 -29.82 -7.89
CA SER A 238 -20.83 -30.33 -6.72
C SER A 238 -21.60 -29.98 -5.46
N GLU A 239 -21.34 -30.69 -4.37
CA GLU A 239 -21.94 -30.40 -3.06
C GLU A 239 -21.53 -29.00 -2.58
N ILE A 240 -22.49 -28.28 -1.96
CA ILE A 240 -22.26 -27.01 -1.30
C ILE A 240 -21.56 -27.28 0.04
N PRO A 241 -20.42 -26.61 0.33
CA PRO A 241 -19.63 -26.88 1.52
C PRO A 241 -20.35 -26.43 2.79
N GLU A 242 -20.09 -27.14 3.89
CA GLU A 242 -20.46 -26.74 5.24
C GLU A 242 -19.68 -25.50 5.67
N GLU A 243 -20.34 -24.58 6.37
CA GLU A 243 -19.70 -23.40 6.92
C GLU A 243 -18.71 -23.77 8.03
N THR A 244 -17.54 -23.13 7.99
CA THR A 244 -16.44 -23.37 8.92
C THR A 244 -16.36 -22.32 10.04
N SER A 245 -16.89 -21.12 9.79
CA SER A 245 -17.00 -20.02 10.75
C SER A 245 -18.17 -19.09 10.41
N PRO A 246 -18.56 -18.16 11.31
CA PRO A 246 -19.57 -17.15 11.01
C PRO A 246 -19.23 -16.24 9.82
N GLU A 247 -17.93 -16.01 9.58
CA GLU A 247 -17.39 -15.16 8.50
C GLU A 247 -17.18 -15.91 7.18
N ASP A 248 -17.25 -17.25 7.20
CA ASP A 248 -17.03 -18.10 6.02
C ASP A 248 -18.05 -17.78 4.93
N LYS A 249 -17.62 -17.13 3.85
CA LYS A 249 -18.52 -16.78 2.74
C LYS A 249 -19.04 -18.01 2.01
N GLY A 250 -18.38 -19.17 2.13
CA GLY A 250 -18.65 -20.36 1.34
C GLY A 250 -18.02 -20.27 -0.04
N VAL A 251 -18.60 -21.00 -0.99
CA VAL A 251 -18.09 -21.08 -2.36
C VAL A 251 -18.75 -20.07 -3.27
N LEU A 252 -17.95 -19.36 -4.06
CA LEU A 252 -18.44 -18.47 -5.12
C LEU A 252 -19.08 -19.30 -6.25
N ALA A 253 -20.41 -19.29 -6.31
CA ALA A 253 -21.21 -20.07 -7.25
C ALA A 253 -21.50 -19.31 -8.56
N TYR A 254 -21.83 -18.02 -8.44
CA TYR A 254 -22.14 -17.14 -9.58
C TYR A 254 -21.43 -15.80 -9.44
N SER A 255 -21.06 -15.18 -10.57
CA SER A 255 -20.55 -13.81 -10.59
C SER A 255 -20.79 -13.20 -11.96
N PHE A 256 -21.39 -12.00 -12.00
CA PHE A 256 -21.85 -11.36 -13.24
C PHE A 256 -21.93 -9.83 -13.13
N TYR A 257 -21.89 -9.13 -14.27
CA TYR A 257 -22.06 -7.69 -14.33
C TYR A 257 -23.51 -7.26 -14.54
N ILE A 258 -23.83 -6.09 -13.99
CA ILE A 258 -25.12 -5.42 -14.17
C ILE A 258 -24.92 -3.91 -14.33
N PRO A 259 -25.77 -3.22 -15.10
CA PRO A 259 -25.77 -1.76 -15.15
C PRO A 259 -26.19 -1.10 -13.85
N GLU A 260 -25.80 0.16 -13.65
CA GLU A 260 -26.34 1.03 -12.61
C GLU A 260 -27.86 1.22 -12.78
N MET A 261 -28.64 1.00 -11.73
CA MET A 261 -30.10 1.14 -11.79
C MET A 261 -30.74 1.52 -10.45
N GLU A 262 -31.89 2.20 -10.52
CA GLU A 262 -32.74 2.47 -9.36
C GLU A 262 -33.51 1.21 -8.95
N CYS A 263 -33.57 0.92 -7.65
CA CYS A 263 -34.20 -0.26 -7.07
C CYS A 263 -35.36 0.06 -6.10
N LYS A 264 -35.52 1.33 -5.71
CA LYS A 264 -36.45 1.81 -4.66
C LYS A 264 -37.89 1.26 -4.72
N ASN A 265 -38.46 1.06 -5.92
CA ASN A 265 -39.84 0.61 -6.12
C ASN A 265 -39.97 -0.68 -6.91
N ASN A 266 -38.87 -1.18 -7.47
CA ASN A 266 -38.88 -2.20 -8.50
C ASN A 266 -37.76 -3.20 -8.20
N LYS A 267 -38.19 -4.41 -7.84
CA LYS A 267 -37.37 -5.38 -7.14
C LYS A 267 -36.52 -6.18 -8.13
N LEU A 268 -35.22 -6.20 -7.89
CA LEU A 268 -34.31 -7.13 -8.56
C LEU A 268 -34.50 -8.48 -7.88
N ASN A 269 -35.02 -9.47 -8.60
CA ASN A 269 -35.24 -10.80 -8.01
C ASN A 269 -34.21 -11.80 -8.51
N ILE A 270 -33.65 -12.57 -7.61
CA ILE A 270 -32.64 -13.60 -7.86
C ILE A 270 -33.19 -14.94 -7.37
N GLY A 271 -33.42 -15.90 -8.26
CA GLY A 271 -33.89 -17.24 -7.90
C GLY A 271 -32.98 -18.34 -8.40
N PHE A 272 -33.03 -19.47 -7.73
CA PHE A 272 -32.31 -20.69 -8.08
C PHE A 272 -33.32 -21.74 -8.55
N ASP A 273 -32.90 -22.64 -9.45
CA ASP A 273 -33.70 -23.83 -9.76
C ASP A 273 -34.09 -24.55 -8.44
N ASP A 274 -35.38 -24.88 -8.27
CA ASP A 274 -35.99 -25.52 -7.08
C ASP A 274 -36.11 -24.67 -5.79
N TYR A 275 -35.77 -23.37 -5.79
CA TYR A 275 -35.92 -22.46 -4.64
C TYR A 275 -36.72 -21.19 -4.97
N ASP A 276 -37.28 -20.54 -3.93
CA ASP A 276 -38.03 -19.30 -4.07
C ASP A 276 -37.15 -18.14 -4.57
N MET A 277 -37.75 -17.23 -5.33
CA MET A 277 -37.09 -16.00 -5.79
C MET A 277 -36.80 -15.08 -4.61
N ILE A 278 -35.56 -14.62 -4.52
CA ILE A 278 -35.07 -13.66 -3.52
C ILE A 278 -35.25 -12.25 -4.08
N GLU A 279 -36.01 -11.42 -3.38
CA GLU A 279 -36.06 -9.99 -3.68
C GLU A 279 -34.82 -9.31 -3.08
N LEU A 280 -33.91 -8.78 -3.90
CA LEU A 280 -32.78 -8.00 -3.41
C LEU A 280 -33.25 -6.62 -2.92
N GLY A 281 -32.87 -6.27 -1.70
CA GLY A 281 -33.00 -4.89 -1.19
C GLY A 281 -34.21 -4.60 -0.31
N VAL A 282 -34.93 -5.61 0.18
CA VAL A 282 -36.22 -5.43 0.87
C VAL A 282 -36.08 -5.36 2.40
N ASP A 283 -35.07 -6.00 2.97
CA ASP A 283 -35.07 -6.33 4.40
C ASP A 283 -34.04 -5.54 5.22
N SER A 284 -34.33 -5.41 6.51
CA SER A 284 -33.46 -4.80 7.54
C SER A 284 -32.17 -5.58 7.83
N ASP A 285 -31.95 -6.70 7.14
CA ASP A 285 -30.84 -7.63 7.35
C ASP A 285 -29.68 -7.46 6.35
N ASN A 286 -29.79 -6.50 5.41
CA ASN A 286 -28.65 -6.04 4.60
C ASN A 286 -27.53 -5.48 5.50
N SER A 287 -26.28 -5.50 5.03
CA SER A 287 -25.08 -5.04 5.78
C SER A 287 -25.09 -3.57 6.25
N GLY A 288 -26.19 -2.82 6.05
CA GLY A 288 -26.45 -1.47 6.55
C GLY A 288 -27.82 -1.26 7.22
N LYS A 289 -28.61 -2.32 7.43
CA LYS A 289 -29.99 -2.27 7.97
C LYS A 289 -30.95 -1.33 7.23
N ALA A 290 -30.69 -1.05 5.95
CA ALA A 290 -31.49 -0.19 5.10
C ALA A 290 -31.86 -0.92 3.79
N PRO A 291 -33.05 -0.65 3.22
CA PRO A 291 -33.40 -1.12 1.88
C PRO A 291 -32.40 -0.65 0.82
N LEU A 292 -32.12 -1.49 -0.17
CA LEU A 292 -31.26 -1.12 -1.29
C LEU A 292 -32.04 -0.23 -2.26
N GLU A 293 -31.83 1.08 -2.19
CA GLU A 293 -32.55 2.02 -3.06
C GLU A 293 -31.97 2.09 -4.48
N LYS A 294 -30.68 1.77 -4.65
CA LYS A 294 -29.95 1.89 -5.93
C LYS A 294 -28.83 0.85 -6.04
N LEU A 295 -28.68 0.28 -7.23
CA LEU A 295 -27.48 -0.45 -7.65
C LEU A 295 -26.47 0.54 -8.20
N GLU A 296 -25.40 0.77 -7.44
CA GLU A 296 -24.37 1.75 -7.76
C GLU A 296 -23.34 1.16 -8.71
N ARG A 297 -22.96 1.97 -9.71
CA ARG A 297 -21.81 1.67 -10.57
C ARG A 297 -20.53 1.55 -9.75
N ASN A 298 -19.54 0.85 -10.28
CA ASN A 298 -18.25 0.62 -9.65
C ASN A 298 -18.37 0.09 -8.20
N HIS A 299 -19.34 -0.80 -7.96
CA HIS A 299 -19.52 -1.58 -6.73
C HIS A 299 -19.61 -3.10 -7.01
N VAL A 300 -19.25 -3.90 -6.02
CA VAL A 300 -19.44 -5.35 -5.96
C VAL A 300 -20.49 -5.67 -4.88
N TYR A 301 -21.55 -6.36 -5.27
CA TYR A 301 -22.63 -6.81 -4.40
C TYR A 301 -22.42 -8.29 -4.07
N GLN A 302 -22.07 -8.60 -2.82
CA GLN A 302 -21.86 -9.98 -2.38
C GLN A 302 -23.14 -10.52 -1.71
N LEU A 303 -23.78 -11.47 -2.37
CA LEU A 303 -24.94 -12.19 -1.86
C LEU A 303 -24.47 -13.49 -1.19
N LEU A 304 -24.61 -13.58 0.13
CA LEU A 304 -24.23 -14.74 0.93
C LEU A 304 -25.47 -15.60 1.19
N CYS A 305 -25.52 -16.77 0.56
CA CYS A 305 -26.64 -17.71 0.66
C CYS A 305 -26.27 -18.86 1.61
N ARG A 306 -27.05 -19.06 2.67
CA ARG A 306 -26.83 -20.08 3.70
C ARG A 306 -28.01 -21.06 3.77
N PHE A 307 -27.73 -22.34 3.50
CA PHE A 307 -28.73 -23.42 3.48
C PHE A 307 -28.87 -24.09 4.87
N MET A 308 -30.06 -24.02 5.47
CA MET A 308 -30.32 -24.43 6.86
C MET A 308 -30.88 -25.86 6.96
N GLN A 309 -30.57 -26.58 8.05
CA GLN A 309 -30.89 -28.00 8.19
C GLN A 309 -32.37 -28.29 8.57
N LYS A 310 -33.02 -27.40 9.34
CA LYS A 310 -34.32 -27.69 10.00
C LYS A 310 -35.54 -27.04 9.38
N THR A 311 -35.33 -26.25 8.34
CA THR A 311 -36.36 -25.54 7.57
C THR A 311 -35.90 -25.56 6.12
N VAL A 312 -36.79 -25.78 5.16
CA VAL A 312 -36.50 -25.68 3.71
C VAL A 312 -36.25 -24.20 3.29
N TYR A 313 -35.67 -23.41 4.18
CA TYR A 313 -35.56 -21.97 4.15
C TYR A 313 -34.11 -21.56 3.87
N LEU A 314 -33.94 -20.60 2.98
CA LEU A 314 -32.65 -20.02 2.59
C LEU A 314 -32.40 -18.74 3.38
N ASP A 315 -31.34 -18.71 4.19
CA ASP A 315 -30.90 -17.52 4.92
C ASP A 315 -29.94 -16.72 4.02
N ILE A 316 -30.18 -15.40 3.88
CA ILE A 316 -29.57 -14.58 2.84
C ILE A 316 -29.07 -13.28 3.44
N ASN A 317 -27.81 -12.95 3.18
CA ASN A 317 -27.21 -11.70 3.60
C ASN A 317 -26.58 -10.98 2.40
N LEU A 318 -26.95 -9.71 2.17
CA LEU A 318 -26.36 -8.87 1.13
C LEU A 318 -25.33 -7.91 1.72
N THR A 319 -24.11 -7.98 1.21
CA THR A 319 -23.03 -7.04 1.51
C THR A 319 -22.70 -6.19 0.28
N VAL A 320 -22.69 -4.87 0.44
CA VAL A 320 -22.33 -3.92 -0.64
C VAL A 320 -20.90 -3.43 -0.42
N CYS A 321 -20.06 -3.64 -1.43
CA CYS A 321 -18.64 -3.34 -1.40
C CYS A 321 -18.28 -2.35 -2.52
N PRO A 322 -17.52 -1.27 -2.26
CA PRO A 322 -16.90 -0.52 -3.36
C PRO A 322 -16.12 -1.46 -4.26
N TRP A 323 -16.09 -1.24 -5.58
CA TRP A 323 -15.29 -2.02 -6.53
C TRP A 323 -13.82 -1.57 -6.52
N ILE A 324 -13.31 -1.51 -5.29
CA ILE A 324 -11.98 -1.11 -4.79
C ILE A 324 -11.80 -1.75 -3.39
N ALA A 325 -12.89 -2.09 -2.71
CA ALA A 325 -12.90 -2.65 -1.37
C ALA A 325 -13.77 -3.90 -1.35
N LEU A 326 -13.24 -4.98 -1.91
CA LEU A 326 -13.22 -6.17 -1.08
C LEU A 326 -11.97 -6.05 -0.23
N GLU A 327 -12.17 -6.09 1.09
CA GLU A 327 -11.08 -6.43 2.01
C GLU A 327 -10.27 -7.56 1.35
N PRO A 328 -8.93 -7.47 1.33
CA PRO A 328 -8.13 -8.60 0.87
C PRO A 328 -8.70 -9.85 1.52
N GLN A 329 -8.98 -10.89 0.71
CA GLN A 329 -9.48 -12.16 1.22
C GLN A 329 -8.67 -12.48 2.47
N VAL A 330 -9.37 -12.51 3.59
CA VAL A 330 -8.94 -13.30 4.73
C VAL A 330 -9.02 -14.74 4.23
N GLU A 331 -7.99 -15.18 3.51
CA GLU A 331 -7.42 -16.47 3.87
C GLU A 331 -7.22 -16.41 5.38
N GLU A 332 -7.61 -17.45 6.11
CA GLU A 332 -7.11 -17.65 7.46
C GLU A 332 -5.58 -17.51 7.44
N VAL A 333 -5.11 -16.31 7.76
CA VAL A 333 -3.72 -16.07 8.11
C VAL A 333 -3.78 -15.24 9.36
N ASN A 334 -3.29 -15.83 10.43
CA ASN A 334 -3.01 -15.23 11.73
C ASN A 334 -2.00 -14.05 11.66
N ASP A 335 -1.94 -13.26 10.58
CA ASP A 335 -0.96 -12.17 10.43
C ASP A 335 -1.61 -10.81 10.66
N ILE A 336 -1.49 -10.35 11.89
CA ILE A 336 -1.65 -8.94 12.25
C ILE A 336 -0.48 -8.19 11.59
N ARG A 337 -0.76 -7.23 10.71
CA ARG A 337 0.27 -6.42 10.04
C ARG A 337 0.20 -4.97 10.50
N ILE A 338 1.37 -4.43 10.84
CA ILE A 338 1.55 -3.02 11.22
C ILE A 338 2.88 -2.54 10.64
N THR A 339 2.83 -1.51 9.79
CA THR A 339 4.01 -0.79 9.31
C THR A 339 4.38 0.27 10.35
N ASN A 340 5.63 0.25 10.84
CA ASN A 340 6.07 1.12 11.94
C ASN A 340 6.84 2.37 11.49
N CYS A 341 7.44 2.34 10.31
CA CYS A 341 8.09 3.49 9.70
C CYS A 341 7.44 3.83 8.36
N TYR A 342 7.13 5.10 8.15
CA TYR A 342 6.61 5.59 6.88
C TYR A 342 7.63 6.57 6.29
N VAL A 343 8.11 6.25 5.09
CA VAL A 343 8.93 7.15 4.28
C VAL A 343 7.98 8.10 3.56
N VAL A 344 8.13 9.40 3.80
CA VAL A 344 7.25 10.44 3.26
C VAL A 344 8.10 11.57 2.74
N SER A 345 7.89 12.04 1.52
CA SER A 345 8.62 13.22 1.02
C SER A 345 8.27 14.49 1.81
N PRO A 346 9.16 15.47 1.91
CA PRO A 346 8.81 16.80 2.39
C PRO A 346 7.60 17.38 1.63
N GLY A 347 6.63 17.94 2.35
CA GLY A 347 5.35 18.41 1.80
C GLY A 347 4.36 17.29 1.43
N GLY A 348 4.70 16.04 1.73
CA GLY A 348 3.92 14.85 1.43
C GLY A 348 2.84 14.54 2.47
N ARG A 349 2.16 13.41 2.25
CA ARG A 349 1.10 12.91 3.14
C ARG A 349 1.11 11.40 3.22
N VAL A 350 0.81 10.86 4.40
CA VAL A 350 0.58 9.44 4.62
C VAL A 350 -0.69 9.18 5.44
N HIS A 351 -1.29 8.01 5.23
CA HIS A 351 -2.45 7.52 5.98
C HIS A 351 -2.08 6.25 6.72
N ILE A 352 -2.20 6.27 8.04
CA ILE A 352 -1.77 5.21 8.94
C ILE A 352 -3.02 4.51 9.51
N PRO A 353 -3.31 3.26 9.14
CA PRO A 353 -4.50 2.56 9.64
C PRO A 353 -4.34 2.12 11.09
N THR A 354 -5.42 2.15 11.87
CA THR A 354 -5.42 1.73 13.29
C THR A 354 -5.79 0.25 13.48
N ASN A 355 -6.37 -0.40 12.46
CA ASN A 355 -6.91 -1.77 12.55
C ASN A 355 -5.91 -2.79 13.11
N GLY A 356 -4.68 -2.78 12.60
CA GLY A 356 -3.64 -3.71 13.03
C GLY A 356 -3.29 -3.54 14.51
N VAL A 357 -3.29 -2.30 15.02
CA VAL A 357 -3.05 -2.00 16.44
C VAL A 357 -4.15 -2.62 17.31
N TYR A 358 -5.43 -2.41 16.95
CA TYR A 358 -6.54 -2.99 17.70
C TYR A 358 -6.50 -4.52 17.72
N LYS A 359 -6.18 -5.15 16.57
CA LYS A 359 -6.00 -6.60 16.49
C LYS A 359 -4.82 -7.07 17.33
N ALA A 360 -3.67 -6.39 17.28
CA ALA A 360 -2.48 -6.73 18.08
C ALA A 360 -2.82 -6.80 19.58
N TRP A 361 -3.40 -5.73 20.11
CA TRP A 361 -3.78 -5.65 21.52
C TRP A 361 -4.81 -6.71 21.92
N ALA A 362 -5.80 -6.99 21.06
CA ALA A 362 -6.85 -7.95 21.36
C ALA A 362 -6.43 -9.43 21.23
N GLN A 363 -5.47 -9.75 20.35
CA GLN A 363 -5.23 -11.13 19.91
C GLN A 363 -3.86 -11.70 20.28
N MET A 364 -2.84 -10.86 20.46
CA MET A 364 -1.47 -11.32 20.69
C MET A 364 -1.14 -11.56 22.16
N ASP A 365 -0.32 -12.59 22.43
CA ASP A 365 0.14 -12.94 23.77
C ASP A 365 1.07 -11.88 24.37
N GLU A 366 1.82 -11.17 23.53
CA GLU A 366 2.68 -10.04 23.90
C GLU A 366 1.89 -8.90 24.57
N PHE A 367 0.63 -8.70 24.13
CA PHE A 367 -0.31 -7.75 24.71
C PHE A 367 -1.28 -8.40 25.71
N GLU A 368 -1.00 -9.64 26.11
CA GLU A 368 -1.81 -10.43 27.05
C GLU A 368 -3.27 -10.56 26.59
N ARG A 369 -3.51 -10.44 25.28
CA ARG A 369 -4.84 -10.37 24.67
C ARG A 369 -5.77 -9.37 25.37
N THR A 370 -5.23 -8.22 25.77
CA THR A 370 -5.97 -7.15 26.44
C THR A 370 -6.44 -6.11 25.40
N PRO A 371 -7.71 -6.15 24.96
CA PRO A 371 -8.18 -5.22 23.93
C PRO A 371 -8.09 -3.77 24.41
N ILE A 372 -7.83 -2.87 23.47
CA ILE A 372 -7.91 -1.43 23.72
C ILE A 372 -9.34 -1.11 24.20
N PRO A 373 -9.53 -0.32 25.26
CA PRO A 373 -10.86 0.04 25.77
C PRO A 373 -11.61 0.93 24.79
N ASP A 374 -12.92 1.07 25.00
CA ASP A 374 -13.73 2.02 24.24
C ASP A 374 -13.29 3.46 24.52
N GLY A 375 -13.35 4.28 23.47
CA GLY A 375 -12.92 5.67 23.49
C GLY A 375 -12.60 6.14 22.08
N GLU A 376 -12.69 7.45 21.87
CA GLU A 376 -12.33 8.07 20.60
C GLU A 376 -10.81 8.00 20.39
N VAL A 377 -10.42 7.70 19.14
CA VAL A 377 -9.01 7.68 18.76
C VAL A 377 -8.50 9.11 18.59
N THR A 378 -7.41 9.44 19.26
CA THR A 378 -6.69 10.71 19.08
C THR A 378 -5.25 10.43 18.65
N ALA A 379 -4.59 11.43 18.07
CA ALA A 379 -3.19 11.30 17.67
C ALA A 379 -2.42 12.59 17.96
N GLU A 380 -1.12 12.47 18.23
CA GLU A 380 -0.25 13.62 18.46
C GLU A 380 1.18 13.36 17.98
N VAL A 381 1.90 14.45 17.70
CA VAL A 381 3.35 14.42 17.50
C VAL A 381 4.02 14.33 18.87
N LEU A 382 4.72 13.24 19.15
CA LEU A 382 5.51 13.10 20.37
C LEU A 382 6.77 13.94 20.31
N TRP A 383 7.48 13.85 19.19
CA TRP A 383 8.67 14.62 18.93
C TRP A 383 8.97 14.74 17.43
N VAL A 384 9.76 15.75 17.10
CA VAL A 384 10.48 15.97 15.85
C VAL A 384 11.97 16.15 16.16
N ASP A 385 12.87 15.71 15.27
CA ASP A 385 14.32 15.94 15.42
C ASP A 385 14.77 17.30 14.86
N GLY A 386 13.90 17.94 14.07
CA GLY A 386 14.07 19.29 13.55
C GLY A 386 12.73 20.03 13.44
N MET A 387 12.77 21.34 13.56
CA MET A 387 11.57 22.16 13.36
C MET A 387 11.16 22.17 11.88
N GLY A 388 9.86 22.18 11.61
CA GLY A 388 9.34 22.26 10.25
C GLY A 388 9.26 20.92 9.50
N ILE A 389 9.17 19.80 10.23
CA ILE A 389 9.03 18.44 9.68
C ILE A 389 7.56 18.01 9.71
N VAL A 390 6.91 18.09 10.87
CA VAL A 390 5.46 17.86 11.05
C VAL A 390 4.95 18.87 12.09
N SER A 391 3.86 19.56 11.80
CA SER A 391 3.16 20.41 12.77
C SER A 391 2.01 19.68 13.46
N ALA A 392 1.55 20.21 14.60
CA ALA A 392 0.36 19.68 15.30
C ALA A 392 -0.87 19.62 14.38
N SER A 393 -1.08 20.62 13.53
CA SER A 393 -2.18 20.65 12.56
C SER A 393 -2.03 19.67 11.40
N GLY A 394 -0.81 19.18 11.16
CA GLY A 394 -0.52 18.16 10.15
C GLY A 394 -0.95 16.75 10.55
N VAL A 395 -1.33 16.53 11.82
CA VAL A 395 -1.80 15.24 12.31
C VAL A 395 -3.31 15.29 12.56
N LYS A 396 -4.07 14.46 11.85
CA LYS A 396 -5.53 14.38 11.98
C LYS A 396 -5.99 12.93 12.08
N VAL A 397 -6.98 12.65 12.92
CA VAL A 397 -7.63 11.34 12.98
C VAL A 397 -8.92 11.39 12.19
N MET A 398 -9.10 10.46 11.26
CA MET A 398 -10.28 10.31 10.43
C MET A 398 -11.08 9.11 10.89
N ASN A 399 -12.41 9.24 10.96
CA ASN A 399 -13.32 8.24 11.55
C ASN A 399 -12.92 7.85 12.99
N ALA A 400 -12.52 8.83 13.82
CA ALA A 400 -11.99 8.60 15.16
C ALA A 400 -12.93 7.78 16.06
N GLU A 401 -14.24 7.96 15.86
CA GLU A 401 -15.32 7.25 16.54
C GLU A 401 -15.46 5.77 16.11
N LYS A 402 -14.93 5.42 14.93
CA LYS A 402 -15.00 4.05 14.38
C LYS A 402 -13.80 3.18 14.77
N ARG A 403 -12.92 3.67 15.65
CA ARG A 403 -11.87 2.90 16.32
C ARG A 403 -10.94 2.12 15.39
N ASP A 404 -11.19 0.84 15.16
CA ASP A 404 -10.40 -0.07 14.31
C ASP A 404 -10.60 0.18 12.81
N LYS A 405 -11.55 1.05 12.45
CA LYS A 405 -11.77 1.59 11.10
C LYS A 405 -11.29 3.04 10.96
N ALA A 406 -10.64 3.59 12.00
CA ALA A 406 -10.01 4.90 11.94
C ALA A 406 -8.68 4.85 11.17
N TYR A 407 -8.21 6.02 10.75
CA TYR A 407 -6.83 6.19 10.28
C TYR A 407 -6.28 7.56 10.65
N ILE A 408 -4.97 7.65 10.84
CA ILE A 408 -4.26 8.88 11.14
C ILE A 408 -3.68 9.42 9.84
N SER A 409 -4.08 10.62 9.44
CA SER A 409 -3.48 11.38 8.34
C SER A 409 -2.35 12.23 8.90
N VAL A 410 -1.15 12.07 8.35
CA VAL A 410 0.04 12.86 8.70
C VAL A 410 0.50 13.59 7.44
N GLU A 411 0.59 14.91 7.54
CA GLU A 411 1.14 15.81 6.52
C GLU A 411 2.52 16.29 6.98
N THR A 412 3.52 16.10 6.15
CA THR A 412 4.88 16.62 6.38
C THR A 412 5.00 18.03 5.83
N GLU A 413 5.89 18.80 6.42
CA GLU A 413 6.29 20.14 5.97
C GLU A 413 7.53 20.04 5.08
N ASN A 414 8.18 21.17 4.79
CA ASN A 414 9.19 21.26 3.73
C ASN A 414 10.62 20.84 4.17
N GLN A 415 10.82 20.42 5.42
CA GLN A 415 12.12 19.97 5.91
C GLN A 415 12.20 18.45 5.96
N SER A 416 13.37 17.92 5.59
CA SER A 416 13.72 16.53 5.83
C SER A 416 14.07 16.31 7.30
N GLY A 417 13.83 15.10 7.79
CA GLY A 417 14.13 14.69 9.15
C GLY A 417 13.15 13.63 9.63
N ASN A 418 12.97 13.55 10.94
CA ASN A 418 12.22 12.48 11.58
C ASN A 418 11.21 13.02 12.59
N ALA A 419 10.06 12.35 12.66
CA ALA A 419 9.06 12.60 13.68
C ALA A 419 8.51 11.28 14.22
N VAL A 420 7.98 11.29 15.45
CA VAL A 420 7.21 10.17 15.98
C VAL A 420 5.80 10.63 16.31
N ILE A 421 4.82 9.92 15.75
CA ILE A 421 3.39 10.17 15.98
C ILE A 421 2.84 9.06 16.87
N ALA A 422 2.05 9.41 17.89
CA ALA A 422 1.41 8.45 18.78
C ALA A 422 -0.10 8.43 18.61
N MET A 423 -0.68 7.23 18.62
CA MET A 423 -2.12 6.99 18.77
C MET A 423 -2.46 6.89 20.25
N LYS A 424 -3.51 7.59 20.66
CA LYS A 424 -4.04 7.57 22.02
C LYS A 424 -5.53 7.22 22.06
N VAL A 425 -5.93 6.53 23.12
CA VAL A 425 -7.32 6.33 23.52
C VAL A 425 -7.42 6.64 25.01
N ASN A 426 -8.38 7.49 25.40
CA ASN A 426 -8.55 7.95 26.78
C ASN A 426 -7.26 8.53 27.41
N GLY A 427 -6.47 9.26 26.61
CA GLY A 427 -5.22 9.89 27.05
C GLY A 427 -4.02 8.95 27.19
N LYS A 428 -4.19 7.64 26.98
CA LYS A 428 -3.10 6.65 27.02
C LYS A 428 -2.63 6.31 25.60
N ILE A 429 -1.32 6.23 25.39
CA ILE A 429 -0.71 5.82 24.12
C ILE A 429 -0.90 4.32 23.94
N TYR A 430 -1.32 3.89 22.75
CA TYR A 430 -1.48 2.47 22.39
C TYR A 430 -0.61 2.03 21.23
N TRP A 431 -0.07 2.98 20.45
CA TRP A 431 0.95 2.72 19.44
C TRP A 431 1.63 4.02 19.04
N SER A 432 2.78 3.91 18.40
CA SER A 432 3.49 5.04 17.79
C SER A 432 4.19 4.62 16.50
N TRP A 433 4.38 5.57 15.60
CA TRP A 433 4.99 5.36 14.29
C TRP A 433 6.09 6.38 14.05
N HIS A 434 7.15 5.93 13.40
CA HIS A 434 8.23 6.76 12.90
C HIS A 434 7.85 7.30 11.52
N ILE A 435 7.89 8.61 11.37
CA ILE A 435 7.74 9.31 10.10
C ILE A 435 9.14 9.73 9.67
N TRP A 436 9.64 9.13 8.61
CA TRP A 436 10.92 9.46 8.00
C TRP A 436 10.64 10.40 6.83
N CYS A 437 10.74 11.70 7.10
CA CYS A 437 10.51 12.76 6.12
C CYS A 437 11.76 12.94 5.25
N THR A 438 11.73 12.48 4.00
CA THR A 438 12.91 12.48 3.12
C THR A 438 12.54 12.27 1.66
N ASP A 439 13.34 12.82 0.74
CA ASP A 439 13.25 12.55 -0.71
C ASP A 439 13.80 11.17 -1.09
N TYR A 440 14.39 10.46 -0.14
CA TYR A 440 14.82 9.07 -0.32
C TYR A 440 13.62 8.15 -0.57
N ASP A 441 13.66 7.37 -1.65
CA ASP A 441 12.75 6.26 -1.87
C ASP A 441 13.54 4.94 -1.90
N PRO A 442 13.37 4.06 -0.88
CA PRO A 442 14.09 2.80 -0.84
C PRO A 442 13.68 1.85 -1.97
N ASN A 443 12.53 2.03 -2.61
CA ASN A 443 12.04 1.14 -3.66
C ASN A 443 12.64 1.42 -5.05
N LEU A 444 13.29 2.57 -5.22
CA LEU A 444 14.04 2.90 -6.44
C LEU A 444 15.44 2.29 -6.40
N GLU A 445 15.98 1.92 -7.57
CA GLU A 445 17.32 1.31 -7.70
C GLU A 445 18.42 2.17 -7.05
N GLY A 446 18.34 3.50 -7.19
CA GLY A 446 19.30 4.44 -6.60
C GLY A 446 19.27 4.52 -5.08
N GLY A 447 18.26 3.92 -4.43
CA GLY A 447 18.15 3.84 -2.98
C GLY A 447 18.54 2.48 -2.39
N GLN A 448 19.07 1.58 -3.21
CA GLN A 448 19.33 0.18 -2.87
C GLN A 448 20.81 -0.19 -3.04
N GLN A 449 21.25 -1.19 -2.28
CA GLN A 449 22.60 -1.75 -2.38
C GLN A 449 22.58 -3.28 -2.28
N GLU A 450 23.20 -3.97 -3.23
CA GLU A 450 23.34 -5.42 -3.21
C GLU A 450 24.56 -5.87 -2.41
N PHE A 451 24.33 -6.69 -1.38
CA PHE A 451 25.41 -7.26 -0.58
C PHE A 451 25.01 -8.60 0.06
N ASN A 452 25.89 -9.59 -0.12
CA ASN A 452 25.75 -10.95 0.42
C ASN A 452 24.40 -11.64 0.10
N GLY A 453 23.85 -11.40 -1.09
CA GLY A 453 22.57 -11.96 -1.52
C GLY A 453 21.33 -11.29 -0.92
N TYR A 454 21.49 -10.12 -0.31
CA TYR A 454 20.40 -9.27 0.15
C TYR A 454 20.42 -7.94 -0.61
N THR A 455 19.21 -7.43 -0.91
CA THR A 455 18.98 -6.06 -1.31
C THR A 455 18.82 -5.21 -0.05
N TRP A 456 19.76 -4.32 0.21
CA TRP A 456 19.77 -3.40 1.35
C TRP A 456 19.20 -2.05 0.96
N MET A 457 18.62 -1.34 1.92
CA MET A 457 18.57 0.13 1.83
C MET A 457 20.00 0.66 1.75
N ASP A 458 20.22 1.76 1.04
CA ASP A 458 21.54 2.39 0.94
C ASP A 458 21.97 3.14 2.22
N ARG A 459 21.04 3.39 3.16
CA ARG A 459 21.28 4.19 4.38
C ARG A 459 20.59 3.61 5.60
N ASN A 460 21.01 4.07 6.78
CA ASN A 460 20.38 3.68 8.05
C ASN A 460 18.96 4.24 8.16
N LEU A 461 18.10 3.56 8.91
CA LEU A 461 16.73 3.98 9.14
C LEU A 461 16.70 5.36 9.83
N GLY A 462 16.01 6.31 9.21
CA GLY A 462 15.93 7.70 9.67
C GLY A 462 17.07 8.61 9.23
N ALA A 463 18.03 8.12 8.42
CA ALA A 463 19.09 8.96 7.87
C ALA A 463 18.59 9.80 6.69
N THR A 464 18.88 11.10 6.66
CA THR A 464 18.54 11.94 5.50
C THR A 464 19.59 11.84 4.38
N TYR A 465 20.75 11.24 4.68
CA TYR A 465 21.87 11.08 3.76
C TYR A 465 22.48 9.67 3.85
N ASN A 466 23.16 9.20 2.79
CA ASN A 466 23.69 7.82 2.73
C ASN A 466 25.21 7.71 2.88
N ASN A 467 25.96 8.81 2.75
CA ASN A 467 27.42 8.80 2.70
C ASN A 467 28.06 9.82 3.66
N TYR A 468 29.34 9.65 3.97
CA TYR A 468 30.10 10.72 4.61
C TYR A 468 30.41 11.82 3.60
N ASP A 469 29.79 13.00 3.76
CA ASP A 469 30.17 14.23 3.06
C ASP A 469 31.02 15.10 3.98
N GLU A 470 32.28 15.33 3.59
CA GLU A 470 33.22 16.21 4.31
C GLU A 470 32.68 17.62 4.52
N LYS A 471 31.82 18.14 3.63
CA LYS A 471 31.23 19.49 3.75
C LYS A 471 30.16 19.59 4.82
N GLN A 472 29.42 18.51 5.04
CA GLN A 472 28.33 18.42 6.01
C GLN A 472 28.74 17.65 7.28
N GLY A 473 30.00 17.20 7.34
CA GLY A 473 30.52 16.36 8.42
C GLY A 473 29.84 15.00 8.55
N GLY A 474 29.02 14.59 7.57
CA GLY A 474 28.33 13.29 7.52
C GLY A 474 27.32 12.98 8.64
N ILE A 475 27.00 13.91 9.56
CA ILE A 475 26.18 13.63 10.76
C ILE A 475 24.79 13.08 10.38
N GLU A 476 24.21 13.60 9.31
CA GLU A 476 22.91 13.18 8.75
C GLU A 476 22.87 11.74 8.22
N SER A 477 24.02 11.07 8.11
CA SER A 477 24.09 9.66 7.69
C SER A 477 23.80 8.67 8.83
N LYS A 478 23.88 9.11 10.10
CA LYS A 478 23.79 8.20 11.27
C LYS A 478 22.45 7.46 11.35
N GLY A 479 21.36 8.14 11.03
CA GLY A 479 20.00 7.68 11.31
C GLY A 479 19.74 7.54 12.81
N PHE A 480 18.76 6.72 13.18
CA PHE A 480 18.35 6.51 14.57
C PHE A 480 18.78 5.16 15.12
N LEU A 481 18.82 5.06 16.45
CA LEU A 481 19.13 3.84 17.19
C LEU A 481 17.83 3.16 17.62
N TYR A 482 17.78 1.83 17.54
CA TYR A 482 16.61 1.04 17.93
C TYR A 482 17.00 0.00 18.97
N GLN A 483 16.29 0.03 20.11
CA GLN A 483 16.44 -0.99 21.14
C GLN A 483 15.93 -2.33 20.61
N TRP A 484 16.71 -3.40 20.73
CA TRP A 484 16.35 -4.70 20.16
C TRP A 484 14.91 -5.11 20.50
N GLY A 485 14.13 -5.45 19.47
CA GLY A 485 12.74 -5.85 19.60
C GLY A 485 11.73 -4.71 19.75
N ARG A 486 12.15 -3.45 19.65
CA ARG A 486 11.26 -2.28 19.64
C ARG A 486 11.23 -1.58 18.30
N LYS A 487 10.06 -1.02 18.00
CA LYS A 487 9.82 -0.19 16.82
C LYS A 487 10.20 1.28 17.01
N ASP A 488 10.46 1.72 18.25
CA ASP A 488 10.58 3.13 18.60
C ASP A 488 12.03 3.64 18.44
N PRO A 489 12.25 4.76 17.72
CA PRO A 489 13.59 5.32 17.51
C PRO A 489 14.12 6.10 18.71
N PHE A 490 15.44 6.03 18.91
CA PHE A 490 16.22 6.80 19.89
C PHE A 490 17.32 7.62 19.20
N PRO A 491 17.59 8.85 19.67
CA PRO A 491 18.55 9.73 19.02
C PRO A 491 19.97 9.12 19.10
N PRO A 492 20.77 9.29 18.03
CA PRO A 492 22.20 8.96 18.04
C PRO A 492 22.99 10.03 18.82
N ALA A 493 24.31 9.90 18.83
CA ALA A 493 25.18 10.99 19.29
C ALA A 493 25.05 12.21 18.38
N LYS A 494 25.11 13.41 18.96
CA LYS A 494 25.09 14.67 18.21
C LYS A 494 26.26 14.80 17.23
N GLY A 495 27.48 14.73 17.76
CA GLY A 495 28.72 14.73 16.96
C GLY A 495 29.35 13.34 16.82
N TRP A 496 30.62 13.32 16.39
CA TRP A 496 31.43 12.10 16.27
C TRP A 496 32.45 11.92 17.41
N LEU A 497 32.49 12.83 18.38
CA LEU A 497 33.48 12.78 19.46
C LEU A 497 32.96 11.98 20.65
N TYR A 498 33.85 11.25 21.31
CA TYR A 498 33.61 10.41 22.50
C TYR A 498 32.76 11.04 23.61
N THR A 499 32.76 12.37 23.76
CA THR A 499 32.09 13.11 24.84
C THR A 499 30.77 13.78 24.43
N GLU A 500 30.34 13.64 23.18
CA GLU A 500 29.14 14.30 22.68
C GLU A 500 27.87 13.77 23.36
N PRO A 501 26.89 14.64 23.68
CA PRO A 501 25.59 14.19 24.13
C PRO A 501 24.80 13.52 22.99
N GLU A 502 23.65 12.95 23.35
CA GLU A 502 22.64 12.54 22.36
C GLU A 502 22.04 13.77 21.64
N GLU A 503 21.54 13.56 20.42
CA GLU A 503 20.79 14.58 19.69
C GLU A 503 19.51 14.95 20.46
N GLU A 504 19.19 16.24 20.47
CA GLU A 504 17.98 16.74 21.12
C GLU A 504 16.75 16.43 20.26
N LEU A 505 15.66 16.06 20.92
CA LEU A 505 14.35 15.91 20.30
C LEU A 505 13.47 17.06 20.77
N TYR A 506 12.54 17.51 19.93
CA TYR A 506 11.70 18.67 20.22
C TYR A 506 10.22 18.33 20.08
N SER A 507 9.38 18.99 20.86
CA SER A 507 7.96 19.15 20.47
C SER A 507 7.84 20.04 19.24
N VAL A 508 6.66 20.04 18.65
CA VAL A 508 6.29 20.98 17.57
C VAL A 508 6.33 22.46 17.99
N THR A 509 6.47 22.77 19.28
CA THR A 509 6.64 24.14 19.80
C THR A 509 8.10 24.45 20.17
N GLY A 510 9.04 23.53 19.93
CA GLY A 510 10.47 23.70 20.22
C GLY A 510 10.90 23.37 21.66
N GLU A 511 10.00 22.85 22.51
CA GLU A 511 10.37 22.34 23.84
C GLU A 511 11.18 21.04 23.69
N ILE A 512 12.33 20.94 24.37
CA ILE A 512 13.15 19.72 24.41
C ILE A 512 12.36 18.56 25.03
N LYS A 513 12.38 17.40 24.37
CA LYS A 513 11.73 16.15 24.77
C LYS A 513 12.78 15.10 25.14
N PRO A 514 13.16 14.99 26.43
CA PRO A 514 14.21 14.08 26.86
C PRO A 514 13.75 12.62 26.83
N ILE A 515 14.67 11.72 26.51
CA ILE A 515 14.46 10.28 26.68
C ILE A 515 14.43 9.95 28.16
N THR A 516 13.41 9.21 28.60
CA THR A 516 13.31 8.74 29.99
C THR A 516 14.00 7.39 30.12
N LYS A 517 14.76 7.16 31.20
CA LYS A 517 15.36 5.84 31.47
C LYS A 517 14.55 5.13 32.55
N ILE A 518 14.07 3.92 32.26
CA ILE A 518 13.26 3.13 33.19
C ILE A 518 13.94 1.78 33.42
N SER A 519 14.34 1.53 34.67
CA SER A 519 14.85 0.22 35.08
C SER A 519 13.70 -0.75 35.25
N VAL A 520 13.77 -1.89 34.58
CA VAL A 520 12.75 -2.95 34.65
C VAL A 520 12.98 -3.77 35.92
N SER A 521 11.89 -4.09 36.63
CA SER A 521 11.96 -4.86 37.87
C SER A 521 12.17 -6.34 37.57
N THR A 522 12.81 -7.06 38.50
CA THR A 522 12.93 -8.53 38.44
C THR A 522 11.60 -9.26 38.59
N SER A 523 10.55 -8.55 39.02
CA SER A 523 9.17 -9.06 39.09
C SER A 523 8.38 -8.95 37.79
N ASP A 524 8.87 -8.17 36.82
CA ASP A 524 8.12 -7.86 35.60
C ASP A 524 8.29 -8.99 34.57
N ILE A 525 7.24 -9.80 34.41
CA ILE A 525 7.27 -10.94 33.49
C ILE A 525 7.02 -10.56 32.02
N ASN A 526 6.43 -9.38 31.77
CA ASN A 526 6.14 -8.85 30.44
C ASN A 526 6.03 -7.31 30.46
N ASN A 527 6.96 -6.62 29.81
CA ASN A 527 7.00 -5.16 29.70
C ASN A 527 6.76 -4.68 28.25
N ILE A 528 6.31 -5.56 27.33
CA ILE A 528 5.95 -5.15 25.96
C ILE A 528 4.79 -4.15 25.94
N PRO A 529 3.66 -4.34 26.67
CA PRO A 529 2.61 -3.33 26.73
C PRO A 529 3.13 -2.03 27.33
N GLY A 530 3.97 -2.13 28.36
CA GLY A 530 4.62 -1.00 29.01
C GLY A 530 5.42 -0.15 28.03
N SER A 531 6.24 -0.77 27.18
CA SER A 531 7.08 -0.04 26.23
C SER A 531 6.29 0.59 25.08
N VAL A 532 5.24 -0.06 24.60
CA VAL A 532 4.33 0.53 23.60
C VAL A 532 3.59 1.74 24.16
N ASN A 533 3.19 1.70 25.45
CA ASN A 533 2.57 2.85 26.11
C ASN A 533 3.56 3.99 26.39
N ASN A 534 4.88 3.73 26.39
CA ASN A 534 5.94 4.69 26.72
C ASN A 534 7.05 4.68 25.66
N PRO A 535 6.75 5.14 24.42
CA PRO A 535 7.71 5.06 23.32
C PRO A 535 9.00 5.87 23.55
N MET A 536 8.95 6.92 24.37
CA MET A 536 10.12 7.73 24.76
C MET A 536 10.92 7.17 25.94
N ALA A 537 10.51 6.06 26.55
CA ALA A 537 11.25 5.44 27.63
C ALA A 537 12.27 4.45 27.07
N TYR A 538 13.55 4.62 27.36
CA TYR A 538 14.56 3.59 27.21
C TYR A 538 14.56 2.67 28.42
N TYR A 539 14.35 1.38 28.21
CA TYR A 539 14.28 0.41 29.30
C TYR A 539 15.65 -0.19 29.58
N THR A 540 16.06 -0.17 30.85
CA THR A 540 17.32 -0.73 31.31
C THR A 540 17.07 -1.98 32.15
N ALA A 541 18.02 -2.91 32.13
CA ALA A 541 17.94 -4.12 32.91
C ALA A 541 19.33 -4.49 33.48
N PRO A 542 19.42 -5.00 34.72
CA PRO A 542 20.65 -5.58 35.24
C PRO A 542 21.20 -6.66 34.30
N SER A 543 22.52 -6.83 34.24
CA SER A 543 23.17 -7.85 33.39
C SER A 543 22.54 -9.23 33.59
N GLN A 544 22.18 -9.92 32.49
CA GLN A 544 21.44 -11.20 32.40
C GLN A 544 19.90 -11.08 32.28
N LEU A 545 19.34 -9.87 32.15
CA LEU A 545 17.91 -9.63 31.99
C LEU A 545 17.59 -8.87 30.71
N LEU A 546 16.47 -9.23 30.06
CA LEU A 546 15.95 -8.50 28.91
C LEU A 546 15.03 -7.37 29.36
N TRP A 547 15.03 -6.26 28.62
CA TRP A 547 14.20 -5.09 28.92
C TRP A 547 12.68 -5.36 28.92
N PHE A 548 12.25 -6.47 28.29
CA PHE A 548 10.83 -6.78 28.10
C PHE A 548 10.33 -7.96 28.94
N SER A 549 11.20 -8.77 29.54
CA SER A 549 10.79 -9.98 30.27
C SER A 549 11.97 -10.65 30.98
N TYR A 550 11.72 -11.18 32.18
CA TYR A 550 12.61 -12.14 32.86
C TYR A 550 12.59 -13.53 32.21
N SER A 551 11.51 -13.89 31.52
CA SER A 551 11.32 -15.17 30.85
C SER A 551 11.82 -15.16 29.40
N THR A 552 12.28 -16.31 28.91
CA THR A 552 12.70 -16.56 27.51
C THR A 552 11.53 -16.58 26.51
N LYS A 553 10.37 -16.01 26.87
CA LYS A 553 9.08 -16.21 26.20
C LYS A 553 8.98 -15.57 24.82
N TYR A 554 9.68 -14.46 24.56
CA TYR A 554 9.60 -13.75 23.28
C TYR A 554 10.98 -13.52 22.64
N PRO A 555 11.64 -14.57 22.11
CA PRO A 555 12.94 -14.42 21.43
C PRO A 555 12.80 -13.84 20.01
N TYR A 556 11.58 -13.68 19.51
CA TYR A 556 11.24 -13.34 18.13
C TYR A 556 10.42 -12.04 18.11
N LEU A 557 11.09 -10.90 18.33
CA LEU A 557 10.42 -9.60 18.30
C LEU A 557 10.46 -8.97 16.93
N TRP A 558 11.62 -8.59 16.36
CA TRP A 558 11.66 -7.98 15.02
C TRP A 558 11.42 -8.96 13.87
N ASN A 559 11.92 -10.19 14.01
CA ASN A 559 11.75 -11.22 13.00
C ASN A 559 11.09 -12.46 13.60
N THR A 560 10.31 -13.17 12.80
CA THR A 560 9.91 -14.55 13.12
C THR A 560 11.14 -15.46 13.12
N LYS A 561 11.01 -16.68 13.65
CA LYS A 561 12.05 -17.70 13.54
C LYS A 561 12.52 -17.95 12.10
N SER A 562 11.65 -17.73 11.11
CA SER A 562 11.96 -17.87 9.68
C SER A 562 12.56 -16.61 9.03
N GLY A 563 12.90 -15.58 9.82
CA GLY A 563 13.45 -14.32 9.31
C GLY A 563 12.43 -13.33 8.75
N LYS A 564 11.13 -13.68 8.69
CA LYS A 564 10.06 -12.77 8.24
C LYS A 564 9.84 -11.62 9.23
N LYS A 565 9.44 -10.45 8.73
CA LYS A 565 9.10 -9.26 9.52
C LYS A 565 7.94 -9.54 10.48
N THR A 566 7.91 -8.88 11.64
CA THR A 566 6.77 -8.86 12.58
C THR A 566 6.22 -7.44 12.74
N ILE A 567 5.19 -7.28 13.59
CA ILE A 567 4.65 -5.98 13.98
C ILE A 567 5.60 -5.11 14.83
N PHE A 568 6.71 -5.64 15.34
CA PHE A 568 7.67 -4.86 16.14
C PHE A 568 8.85 -4.36 15.30
N ASP A 569 9.00 -4.86 14.07
CA ASP A 569 10.07 -4.47 13.16
C ASP A 569 9.96 -2.96 12.81
N PRO A 570 11.02 -2.16 13.00
CA PRO A 570 10.98 -0.72 12.78
C PRO A 570 11.00 -0.32 11.31
N CYS A 571 11.33 -1.21 10.37
CA CYS A 571 11.53 -0.85 8.97
C CYS A 571 10.21 -0.45 8.27
N PRO A 572 10.29 0.28 7.14
CA PRO A 572 9.12 0.58 6.30
C PRO A 572 8.48 -0.65 5.66
N ASP A 573 7.34 -0.45 5.01
CA ASP A 573 6.64 -1.50 4.27
C ASP A 573 7.51 -2.05 3.12
N GLY A 574 7.56 -3.39 2.96
CA GLY A 574 8.42 -4.07 1.99
C GLY A 574 9.88 -4.22 2.42
N TRP A 575 10.21 -3.76 3.63
CA TRP A 575 11.56 -3.78 4.20
C TRP A 575 11.53 -4.33 5.62
N ARG A 576 12.58 -5.07 6.00
CA ARG A 576 12.71 -5.67 7.33
C ARG A 576 14.10 -5.48 7.92
N VAL A 577 14.19 -5.64 9.23
CA VAL A 577 15.47 -5.85 9.90
C VAL A 577 16.13 -7.09 9.28
N PRO A 578 17.40 -7.01 8.89
CA PRO A 578 18.15 -8.15 8.37
C PRO A 578 18.13 -9.32 9.35
N ALA A 579 17.95 -10.52 8.83
CA ALA A 579 18.15 -11.76 9.57
C ALA A 579 18.84 -12.76 8.64
N GLY A 580 19.77 -13.54 9.20
CA GLY A 580 20.37 -14.65 8.48
C GLY A 580 19.37 -15.77 8.17
N LYS A 581 19.79 -16.76 7.37
CA LYS A 581 18.91 -17.84 6.88
C LYS A 581 18.24 -18.67 7.99
N ASP A 582 18.87 -18.74 9.16
CA ASP A 582 18.38 -19.47 10.34
C ASP A 582 17.59 -18.57 11.31
N GLY A 583 17.42 -17.28 10.98
CA GLY A 583 16.75 -16.27 11.80
C GLY A 583 17.56 -15.74 12.98
N ILE A 584 18.77 -16.26 13.23
CA ILE A 584 19.62 -15.92 14.39
C ILE A 584 20.99 -15.38 13.94
N SER A 585 21.54 -15.90 12.84
CA SER A 585 22.78 -15.44 12.28
C SER A 585 22.65 -14.04 11.66
N THR A 586 23.80 -13.43 11.40
CA THR A 586 23.89 -12.09 10.80
C THR A 586 24.28 -12.22 9.32
N PRO A 587 23.65 -11.44 8.42
CA PRO A 587 24.02 -11.45 7.01
C PRO A 587 25.38 -10.80 6.72
N TRP A 588 26.05 -10.19 7.70
CA TRP A 588 27.38 -9.58 7.50
C TRP A 588 28.54 -10.59 7.67
N GLU A 589 28.38 -11.63 8.50
CA GLU A 589 29.42 -12.65 8.74
C GLU A 589 29.62 -13.58 7.55
N ASP A 590 28.55 -13.91 6.84
CA ASP A 590 28.58 -14.89 5.74
C ASP A 590 29.20 -14.35 4.43
N SER A 591 29.67 -13.09 4.42
CA SER A 591 30.15 -12.43 3.19
C SER A 591 31.53 -12.88 2.72
N GLY A 592 32.34 -13.45 3.61
CA GLY A 592 33.73 -13.82 3.33
C GLY A 592 34.69 -12.64 3.09
N LEU A 593 34.23 -11.40 3.25
CA LEU A 593 35.04 -10.19 3.11
C LEU A 593 35.54 -9.69 4.48
N GLU A 594 36.76 -9.17 4.52
CA GLU A 594 37.31 -8.52 5.73
C GLU A 594 36.52 -7.24 6.02
N GLN A 595 35.98 -7.11 7.24
CA GLN A 595 35.33 -5.88 7.69
C GLN A 595 36.39 -4.83 8.04
N VAL A 596 36.18 -3.58 7.60
CA VAL A 596 37.16 -2.50 7.74
C VAL A 596 36.48 -1.28 8.34
N PHE A 597 37.14 -0.66 9.31
CA PHE A 597 36.76 0.65 9.83
C PHE A 597 37.50 1.75 9.04
N TYR A 598 36.76 2.75 8.57
CA TYR A 598 37.27 3.94 7.88
C TYR A 598 37.34 5.11 8.88
N GLU A 599 38.50 5.28 9.51
CA GLU A 599 38.73 6.29 10.54
C GLU A 599 38.36 7.71 10.08
N GLU A 600 38.85 8.12 8.91
CA GLU A 600 38.63 9.46 8.36
C GLU A 600 37.17 9.78 8.02
N ARG A 601 36.32 8.75 7.93
CA ARG A 601 34.90 8.87 7.57
C ARG A 601 33.97 8.43 8.70
N TYR A 602 34.50 8.20 9.90
CA TYR A 602 33.73 7.79 11.09
C TYR A 602 32.70 6.70 10.76
N GLY A 603 33.16 5.61 10.17
CA GLY A 603 32.27 4.52 9.73
C GLY A 603 33.03 3.28 9.33
N GLY A 604 32.35 2.32 8.73
CA GLY A 604 32.92 1.03 8.37
C GLY A 604 32.31 0.46 7.09
N GLY A 605 32.86 -0.66 6.65
CA GLY A 605 32.48 -1.34 5.42
C GLY A 605 33.28 -2.62 5.25
N PHE A 606 33.57 -2.99 4.00
CA PHE A 606 34.23 -4.24 3.66
C PHE A 606 35.41 -4.00 2.71
N ALA A 607 36.52 -4.71 2.93
CA ALA A 607 37.71 -4.66 2.07
C ALA A 607 37.33 -5.02 0.63
N GLY A 608 37.74 -4.19 -0.33
CA GLY A 608 37.38 -4.37 -1.75
C GLY A 608 35.95 -3.94 -2.13
N ARG A 609 35.13 -3.48 -1.18
CA ARG A 609 33.77 -2.95 -1.40
C ARG A 609 33.61 -1.58 -0.75
N SER A 610 34.36 -0.60 -1.26
CA SER A 610 34.34 0.78 -0.75
C SER A 610 33.03 1.52 -1.00
N ASP A 611 32.15 0.95 -1.83
CA ASP A 611 30.78 1.40 -2.07
C ASP A 611 29.86 1.12 -0.87
N ILE A 612 30.22 0.18 0.01
CA ILE A 612 29.44 -0.16 1.20
C ILE A 612 29.97 0.66 2.38
N TYR A 613 29.17 1.61 2.84
CA TYR A 613 29.49 2.47 3.98
C TYR A 613 28.41 2.42 5.05
N TYR A 614 28.84 2.20 6.29
CA TYR A 614 28.00 2.20 7.48
C TYR A 614 28.53 3.21 8.49
N PRO A 615 27.76 4.24 8.86
CA PRO A 615 28.23 5.28 9.76
C PRO A 615 28.33 4.77 11.19
N ALA A 616 29.33 5.26 11.92
CA ALA A 616 29.55 4.93 13.31
C ALA A 616 28.63 5.74 14.24
N ALA A 617 27.32 5.46 14.14
CA ALA A 617 26.28 6.16 14.91
C ALA A 617 26.35 5.93 16.43
N GLY A 618 27.22 5.02 16.89
CA GLY A 618 27.32 4.62 18.28
C GLY A 618 26.22 3.63 18.69
N TYR A 619 26.06 3.43 20.00
CA TYR A 619 25.03 2.57 20.58
C TYR A 619 24.65 3.05 21.98
N ARG A 620 23.47 2.65 22.45
CA ARG A 620 22.98 2.93 23.80
C ARG A 620 22.97 1.66 24.63
N HIS A 621 23.69 1.67 25.75
CA HIS A 621 23.95 0.48 26.54
C HIS A 621 22.66 -0.05 27.21
N GLY A 622 22.38 -1.35 27.09
CA GLY A 622 21.19 -2.01 27.64
C GLY A 622 21.08 -1.89 29.17
N GLY A 623 22.20 -1.94 29.90
CA GLY A 623 22.17 -1.92 31.36
C GLY A 623 22.02 -0.53 32.00
N THR A 624 22.39 0.53 31.29
CA THR A 624 22.45 1.89 31.85
C THR A 624 21.60 2.90 31.07
N GLY A 625 21.27 2.60 29.81
CA GLY A 625 20.61 3.53 28.90
C GLY A 625 21.48 4.72 28.51
N GLU A 626 22.73 4.75 28.96
CA GLU A 626 23.70 5.74 28.53
C GLU A 626 24.13 5.44 27.10
N LEU A 627 24.29 6.51 26.33
CA LEU A 627 24.99 6.43 25.07
C LEU A 627 26.45 6.09 25.38
N SER A 628 26.96 5.00 24.81
CA SER A 628 28.29 4.51 25.20
C SER A 628 29.39 5.40 24.67
N GLY A 629 30.30 5.81 25.57
CA GLY A 629 31.49 6.60 25.30
C GLY A 629 32.51 5.86 24.45
N SER A 630 32.27 5.67 23.17
CA SER A 630 33.29 5.44 22.13
C SER A 630 32.75 6.10 20.85
N LEU A 631 32.10 7.25 21.08
CA LEU A 631 31.16 7.90 20.18
C LEU A 631 31.84 8.22 18.85
N GLY A 632 31.09 8.03 17.77
CA GLY A 632 31.56 8.21 16.40
C GLY A 632 32.59 7.19 15.91
N GLN A 633 33.03 6.28 16.76
CA GLN A 633 34.05 5.29 16.43
C GLN A 633 33.53 3.86 16.52
N VAL A 634 32.22 3.67 16.73
CA VAL A 634 31.57 2.36 16.71
C VAL A 634 30.49 2.30 15.64
N VAL A 635 30.67 1.41 14.67
CA VAL A 635 29.57 0.93 13.82
C VAL A 635 28.93 -0.23 14.54
N MET A 636 27.71 -0.05 15.04
CA MET A 636 26.89 -1.15 15.55
C MET A 636 25.60 -1.24 14.75
N LEU A 637 25.45 -2.29 13.95
CA LEU A 637 24.23 -2.57 13.19
C LEU A 637 23.54 -3.81 13.69
N ARG A 638 22.25 -3.64 13.97
CA ARG A 638 21.39 -4.70 14.47
C ARG A 638 20.89 -5.62 13.36
N ALA A 639 20.90 -6.93 13.62
CA ALA A 639 20.28 -7.96 12.81
C ALA A 639 19.81 -9.13 13.66
N GLY A 640 18.79 -9.84 13.19
CA GLY A 640 18.41 -11.16 13.67
C GLY A 640 17.68 -11.19 15.00
N ASN A 641 17.26 -12.40 15.36
CA ASN A 641 16.64 -12.70 16.64
C ASN A 641 17.65 -13.07 17.71
N LEU A 642 17.20 -13.08 18.97
CA LEU A 642 18.03 -13.57 20.06
C LEU A 642 18.27 -15.07 19.94
N GLY A 643 19.52 -15.48 20.16
CA GLY A 643 19.91 -16.87 20.35
C GLY A 643 19.34 -17.46 21.65
N ARG A 644 19.63 -18.75 21.90
CA ARG A 644 19.21 -19.43 23.14
C ARG A 644 19.84 -18.85 24.40
N ASP A 645 20.98 -18.19 24.25
CA ASP A 645 21.68 -17.44 25.30
C ASP A 645 21.12 -16.03 25.50
N MET A 646 20.03 -15.67 24.80
CA MET A 646 19.38 -14.35 24.82
C MET A 646 20.28 -13.22 24.32
N LYS A 647 21.26 -13.54 23.47
CA LYS A 647 22.14 -12.58 22.84
C LYS A 647 21.92 -12.53 21.34
N CYS A 648 22.06 -11.34 20.76
CA CYS A 648 21.93 -11.11 19.34
C CYS A 648 23.30 -11.03 18.68
N ARG A 649 23.45 -11.53 17.45
CA ARG A 649 24.64 -11.26 16.65
C ARG A 649 24.44 -9.97 15.86
N ASN A 650 25.34 -9.02 16.05
CA ASN A 650 25.32 -7.71 15.39
C ASN A 650 26.63 -7.50 14.66
N MET A 651 26.64 -6.72 13.59
CA MET A 651 27.91 -6.23 13.07
C MET A 651 28.42 -5.14 14.00
N CYS A 652 29.62 -5.34 14.56
CA CYS A 652 30.28 -4.34 15.38
C CYS A 652 31.70 -4.06 14.85
N LEU A 653 31.99 -2.79 14.58
CA LEU A 653 33.33 -2.32 14.26
C LEU A 653 33.66 -1.16 15.17
N TYR A 654 34.84 -1.16 15.76
CA TYR A 654 35.26 -0.06 16.62
C TYR A 654 36.72 0.32 16.43
N TRP A 655 37.04 1.57 16.74
CA TRP A 655 38.40 2.09 16.82
C TRP A 655 38.65 2.65 18.23
N THR A 656 39.81 2.34 18.82
CA THR A 656 40.23 2.95 20.11
C THR A 656 41.72 3.28 20.08
N GLU A 657 42.11 4.41 20.67
CA GLU A 657 43.52 4.86 20.77
C GLU A 657 44.43 3.91 21.59
N ARG A 658 43.87 3.04 22.44
CA ARG A 658 44.63 2.17 23.36
C ARG A 658 44.74 0.71 22.93
N ILE A 659 43.86 0.21 22.08
CA ILE A 659 43.84 -1.18 21.60
C ILE A 659 43.60 -1.13 20.08
N HIS A 660 44.66 -1.40 19.30
CA HIS A 660 44.60 -1.61 17.85
C HIS A 660 43.99 -3.00 17.52
N GLY A 661 42.79 -3.27 18.06
CA GLY A 661 42.07 -4.51 17.81
C GLY A 661 41.28 -4.40 16.51
N LYS A 662 41.83 -4.95 15.43
CA LYS A 662 41.06 -5.21 14.21
C LYS A 662 39.90 -6.16 14.54
N GLY A 663 38.69 -5.62 14.55
CA GLY A 663 37.40 -6.31 14.36
C GLY A 663 37.11 -7.53 15.24
N GLU A 664 36.45 -7.33 16.39
CA GLU A 664 35.52 -8.35 16.88
C GLU A 664 34.18 -8.14 16.18
N SER A 665 33.84 -9.04 15.24
CA SER A 665 32.67 -8.93 14.37
C SER A 665 31.32 -9.05 15.07
N VAL A 666 31.29 -9.44 16.37
CA VAL A 666 30.06 -9.75 17.11
C VAL A 666 30.18 -9.32 18.56
N ILE A 667 29.49 -8.24 18.92
CA ILE A 667 29.14 -8.02 20.33
C ILE A 667 27.87 -8.80 20.63
N TRP A 668 27.98 -9.71 21.59
CA TRP A 668 26.86 -10.41 22.19
C TRP A 668 26.23 -9.55 23.28
N ASP A 669 25.27 -8.71 22.90
CA ASP A 669 24.64 -7.76 23.83
C ASP A 669 23.13 -8.00 23.96
N GLU A 670 22.67 -7.97 25.21
CA GLU A 670 21.27 -8.01 25.60
C GLU A 670 20.70 -6.60 25.50
N ALA A 671 19.61 -6.41 24.74
CA ALA A 671 18.77 -5.22 24.86
C ALA A 671 19.39 -3.83 24.54
N THR A 672 20.63 -3.72 24.08
CA THR A 672 21.24 -2.44 23.64
C THR A 672 20.56 -1.87 22.40
N ALA A 673 20.49 -0.54 22.26
CA ALA A 673 20.07 0.09 21.00
C ALA A 673 21.26 0.34 20.07
N GLY A 674 21.11 -0.05 18.80
CA GLY A 674 22.06 0.22 17.73
C GLY A 674 21.32 0.68 16.47
N ALA A 675 22.07 1.12 15.45
CA ALA A 675 21.47 1.50 14.19
C ALA A 675 20.88 0.28 13.46
N VAL A 676 19.86 0.53 12.64
CA VAL A 676 19.23 -0.49 11.78
C VAL A 676 19.39 -0.06 10.33
N ARG A 677 19.84 -0.97 9.48
CA ARG A 677 19.77 -0.84 8.02
C ARG A 677 18.95 -1.99 7.47
N CYS A 678 17.85 -1.67 6.80
CA CYS A 678 16.86 -2.65 6.41
C CYS A 678 17.26 -3.39 5.13
N VAL A 679 16.76 -4.62 4.99
CA VAL A 679 16.82 -5.41 3.75
C VAL A 679 15.42 -5.61 3.19
N LYS A 680 15.33 -5.84 1.89
CA LYS A 680 14.06 -6.12 1.22
C LYS A 680 13.47 -7.44 1.74
N GLU A 681 12.15 -7.47 1.92
CA GLU A 681 11.41 -8.63 2.43
C GLU A 681 11.42 -9.85 1.51
#